data_AF-A0A937XN42-F1
#
_entry.id   AF-A0A937XN42-F1
#
_cell.length_a   1.000
_cell.length_b   1.000
_cell.length_c   1.000
_cell.angle_alpha   90.00
_cell.angle_beta   90.00
_cell.angle_gamma   90.00
#
_symmetry.space_group_name_H-M   'P 1'
#
loop_
_entity.id
_entity.type
_entity.pdbx_description
1 polymer ?
#
loop_
_entity_poly.entity_id
_entity_poly.type
_entity_poly.pdbx_seq_one_letter_code
_entity_poly.pdbx_strand_id
1 'polypeptide(L)'
;IVLESVLRNCDGKKVTEQHVKQLAGWKPRAARTAEIPFVVARVVLQDFTGVPLLADLAAMRNVASGMGKDPKTIEPLVPVDLVVDHSVMIDHFGTGKALDLNMKLEFSRNKERYQFMKWGMNAFDTFGVVPPGFGIVHQVNLEYLARGVHHKASGKHNVFYPDTLVGTDSHTTMINGIGVVGWGVGGIEAEAGMLGQPVYFLTPDVIGVELTGSLREGVTATDLVLSITEMLRKEKVVGKFVEFCGEGTRTLALPDRATIANMAPEYGATMGFFPVDEKTIEYFVGTGRSNDEIAAFEAYFKAQELFGVSDAKSMEFTKLLKLDLGTVAPSLAGPKRPQDRIEIGQVKETFADLFSKPTSENGFNQAAAKLNQDFSAGKSTIRNGDVLIAAITSCTNTSNPGVLLAAGLLAKKAVEAGLTVPKHIKTSLAPGSRVVTEYLEKAGLLAYLEKLGFNVAAYGCTTCIGNAGDLTPEINEAITKNDLICAAVLSGNRNFEARIHPNLKANFLASPPLVVAYAIAGNVTKDLMTEPVGHGKGGKAIYLGDIWPSSDEVHRLMKHAMNPKVFRENYAQVKSNPGKLWEKVKGVKGQVYDWPTSTYIAKPPFFDDFGMQASDQTSAISGARALGLFGDSITTDHISPAGSIKESSPAGQWLLANGVAKADFNSYGSRRGNHEVMMRGTFANVRIKNLMIPAKPDGSRLEGGITVHQPSGETLSIYDAAMRYIAEQTPTVIFGGEEYGTGSSRDWAAKGTQLLGVKAVVARSFERIHRSNLVGMGVLPLQFKGSDSWQSLGIQGDERFDLEIPTKLKPQQDIVLVVHRQDGSSSKVTLLSRIDTAIEVDYFLHGGILSYVLRDLLSAA
;
A
#
# COMPACT_ATOMS: atom_id res chain seq x y z
N ILE A 1 8.48 22.81 6.26
CA ILE A 1 7.10 22.52 5.77
C ILE A 1 6.13 22.18 6.91
N VAL A 2 6.34 21.13 7.71
CA VAL A 2 5.40 20.80 8.82
C VAL A 2 5.21 22.00 9.77
N LEU A 3 6.28 22.72 10.11
CA LEU A 3 6.22 23.92 10.93
C LEU A 3 5.31 25.02 10.35
N GLU A 4 5.29 25.19 9.02
CA GLU A 4 4.40 26.15 8.36
C GLU A 4 2.93 25.79 8.60
N SER A 5 2.57 24.50 8.46
CA SER A 5 1.19 24.04 8.68
C SER A 5 0.76 24.28 10.13
N VAL A 6 1.62 23.95 11.10
CA VAL A 6 1.33 24.17 12.52
C VAL A 6 1.18 25.67 12.82
N LEU A 7 2.05 26.51 12.27
CA LEU A 7 2.00 27.96 12.46
C LEU A 7 0.73 28.58 11.87
N ARG A 8 0.41 28.26 10.61
CA ARG A 8 -0.76 28.82 9.91
C ARG A 8 -2.08 28.41 10.54
N ASN A 9 -2.15 27.23 11.14
CA ASN A 9 -3.38 26.70 11.75
C ASN A 9 -3.43 26.86 13.28
N CYS A 10 -2.54 27.67 13.87
CA CYS A 10 -2.55 27.95 15.31
C CYS A 10 -3.86 28.64 15.73
N ASP A 11 -4.74 27.90 16.39
CA ASP A 11 -6.10 28.32 16.79
C ASP A 11 -6.29 28.39 18.32
N GLY A 12 -5.27 28.01 19.09
CA GLY A 12 -5.31 27.96 20.56
C GLY A 12 -6.13 26.80 21.13
N LYS A 13 -6.67 25.92 20.28
CA LYS A 13 -7.49 24.76 20.65
C LYS A 13 -6.86 23.47 20.14
N LYS A 14 -7.02 23.15 18.86
CA LYS A 14 -6.46 21.95 18.21
C LYS A 14 -4.96 22.13 17.97
N VAL A 15 -4.53 23.36 17.66
CA VAL A 15 -3.14 23.75 17.46
C VAL A 15 -2.81 24.93 18.37
N THR A 16 -1.99 24.68 19.38
CA THR A 16 -1.59 25.68 20.37
C THR A 16 -0.27 26.36 19.99
N GLU A 17 -0.01 27.53 20.56
CA GLU A 17 1.28 28.22 20.44
C GLU A 17 2.44 27.35 20.95
N GLN A 18 2.17 26.49 21.94
CA GLN A 18 3.15 25.53 22.45
C GLN A 18 3.57 24.53 21.37
N HIS A 19 2.65 24.02 20.54
CA HIS A 19 2.99 23.13 19.43
C HIS A 19 3.92 23.81 18.43
N VAL A 20 3.67 25.09 18.11
CA VAL A 20 4.54 25.89 17.22
C VAL A 20 5.94 26.00 17.81
N LYS A 21 6.07 26.42 19.07
CA LYS A 21 7.36 26.58 19.75
C LYS A 21 8.13 25.27 19.88
N GLN A 22 7.43 24.18 20.18
CA GLN A 22 8.03 22.84 20.29
C GLN A 22 8.63 22.39 18.96
N LEU A 23 7.91 22.55 17.85
CA LEU A 23 8.40 22.14 16.54
C LEU A 23 9.48 23.09 16.00
N ALA A 24 9.36 24.40 16.22
CA ALA A 24 10.40 25.36 15.88
C ALA A 24 11.72 25.11 16.66
N GLY A 25 11.60 24.60 17.88
CA GLY A 25 12.71 24.17 18.72
C GLY A 25 13.15 22.73 18.52
N TRP A 26 12.79 22.09 17.39
CA TRP A 26 13.20 20.71 17.10
C TRP A 26 14.72 20.56 17.20
N LYS A 27 15.17 19.48 17.85
CA LYS A 27 16.58 19.13 17.97
C LYS A 27 16.84 17.70 17.51
N PRO A 28 17.90 17.44 16.74
CA PRO A 28 18.17 16.12 16.18
C PRO A 28 18.31 14.98 17.19
N ARG A 29 18.74 15.27 18.43
CA ARG A 29 19.01 14.26 19.47
C ARG A 29 18.10 14.37 20.70
N ALA A 30 17.03 15.17 20.62
CA ALA A 30 16.07 15.29 21.72
C ALA A 30 15.11 14.10 21.79
N ALA A 31 14.55 13.83 22.97
CA ALA A 31 13.51 12.82 23.14
C ALA A 31 12.26 13.18 22.33
N ARG A 32 11.61 12.17 21.73
CA ARG A 32 10.40 12.33 20.90
C ARG A 32 9.13 12.22 21.75
N THR A 33 8.93 13.20 22.61
CA THR A 33 7.81 13.22 23.57
C THR A 33 6.71 14.21 23.20
N ALA A 34 7.00 15.18 22.32
CA ALA A 34 6.03 16.17 21.88
C ALA A 34 5.21 15.66 20.69
N GLU A 35 3.89 15.82 20.80
CA GLU A 35 2.90 15.55 19.75
C GLU A 35 2.78 16.77 18.82
N ILE A 36 2.66 16.51 17.52
CA ILE A 36 2.57 17.52 16.46
C ILE A 36 1.20 17.41 15.78
N PRO A 37 0.34 18.45 15.84
CA PRO A 37 -0.92 18.48 15.11
C PRO A 37 -0.71 18.99 13.68
N PHE A 38 -0.62 18.07 12.72
CA PHE A 38 -0.39 18.43 11.33
C PHE A 38 -1.70 18.55 10.54
N VAL A 39 -2.05 19.76 10.13
CA VAL A 39 -3.22 20.01 9.27
C VAL A 39 -2.78 19.93 7.81
N VAL A 40 -3.33 18.97 7.08
CA VAL A 40 -3.02 18.74 5.66
C VAL A 40 -3.75 19.72 4.75
N ALA A 41 -3.19 20.01 3.57
CA ALA A 41 -3.83 20.86 2.57
C ALA A 41 -4.92 20.14 1.76
N ARG A 42 -4.81 18.81 1.60
CA ARG A 42 -5.76 17.96 0.86
C ARG A 42 -5.64 16.48 1.25
N VAL A 43 -6.58 15.66 0.80
CA VAL A 43 -6.55 14.20 0.94
C VAL A 43 -6.69 13.53 -0.42
N VAL A 44 -5.96 12.42 -0.63
CA VAL A 44 -6.10 11.59 -1.84
C VAL A 44 -6.55 10.18 -1.49
N LEU A 45 -7.47 9.63 -2.28
CA LEU A 45 -8.04 8.30 -2.08
C LEU A 45 -7.88 7.45 -3.33
N GLN A 46 -7.96 6.14 -3.15
CA GLN A 46 -8.14 5.16 -4.22
C GLN A 46 -9.38 4.30 -3.95
N ASP A 47 -9.96 3.62 -4.94
CA ASP A 47 -11.30 3.03 -4.82
C ASP A 47 -11.47 1.85 -3.83
N PHE A 48 -10.42 1.09 -3.51
CA PHE A 48 -10.48 0.06 -2.46
C PHE A 48 -10.52 0.63 -1.05
N THR A 49 -10.01 1.84 -0.79
CA THR A 49 -10.07 2.47 0.54
C THR A 49 -10.99 3.68 0.60
N GLY A 50 -11.30 4.28 -0.55
CA GLY A 50 -12.24 5.39 -0.68
C GLY A 50 -13.69 4.94 -0.66
N VAL A 51 -14.03 3.73 -1.14
CA VAL A 51 -15.38 3.17 -0.99
C VAL A 51 -15.77 2.96 0.49
N PRO A 52 -14.98 2.27 1.34
CA PRO A 52 -15.33 2.17 2.76
C PRO A 52 -15.37 3.53 3.46
N LEU A 53 -14.43 4.44 3.17
CA LEU A 53 -14.44 5.79 3.74
C LEU A 53 -15.72 6.55 3.36
N LEU A 54 -16.14 6.50 2.09
CA LEU A 54 -17.39 7.10 1.65
C LEU A 54 -18.61 6.46 2.33
N ALA A 55 -18.55 5.16 2.65
CA ALA A 55 -19.58 4.47 3.43
C ALA A 55 -19.61 4.95 4.90
N ASP A 56 -18.46 5.24 5.50
CA ASP A 56 -18.38 5.81 6.85
C ASP A 56 -19.01 7.22 6.88
N LEU A 57 -18.65 8.10 5.94
CA LEU A 57 -19.24 9.44 5.80
C LEU A 57 -20.76 9.37 5.54
N ALA A 58 -21.20 8.44 4.68
CA ALA A 58 -22.62 8.20 4.44
C ALA A 58 -23.33 7.81 5.73
N ALA A 59 -22.75 6.88 6.52
CA ALA A 59 -23.33 6.43 7.77
C ALA A 59 -23.39 7.54 8.82
N MET A 60 -22.37 8.40 8.92
CA MET A 60 -22.39 9.60 9.75
C MET A 60 -23.53 10.54 9.37
N ARG A 61 -23.79 10.75 8.07
CA ARG A 61 -24.94 11.52 7.58
C ARG A 61 -26.28 10.89 7.95
N ASN A 62 -26.40 9.56 7.91
CA ASN A 62 -27.59 8.88 8.41
C ASN A 62 -27.79 9.09 9.92
N VAL A 63 -26.73 9.08 10.72
CA VAL A 63 -26.81 9.36 12.17
C VAL A 63 -27.25 10.80 12.42
N ALA A 64 -26.61 11.77 11.76
CA ALA A 64 -26.99 13.18 11.84
C ALA A 64 -28.47 13.39 11.50
N SER A 65 -28.92 12.81 10.38
CA SER A 65 -30.33 12.86 9.96
C SER A 65 -31.26 12.20 10.98
N GLY A 66 -30.89 11.04 11.53
CA GLY A 66 -31.68 10.32 12.53
C GLY A 66 -31.81 11.08 13.85
N MET A 67 -30.85 11.94 14.16
CA MET A 67 -30.86 12.84 15.32
C MET A 67 -31.50 14.21 15.02
N GLY A 68 -32.07 14.41 13.82
CA GLY A 68 -32.69 15.67 13.41
C GLY A 68 -31.71 16.81 13.13
N LYS A 69 -30.43 16.51 12.91
CA LYS A 69 -29.37 17.46 12.53
C LYS A 69 -29.22 17.50 11.00
N ASP A 70 -28.67 18.59 10.48
CA ASP A 70 -28.43 18.74 9.04
C ASP A 70 -27.29 17.81 8.58
N PRO A 71 -27.53 16.82 7.69
CA PRO A 71 -26.49 15.92 7.20
C PRO A 71 -25.33 16.63 6.49
N LYS A 72 -25.55 17.83 5.94
CA LYS A 72 -24.50 18.61 5.27
C LYS A 72 -23.40 19.12 6.20
N THR A 73 -23.63 19.08 7.50
CA THR A 73 -22.58 19.36 8.51
C THR A 73 -21.45 18.34 8.45
N ILE A 74 -21.71 17.15 7.92
CA ILE A 74 -20.68 16.15 7.59
C ILE A 74 -20.21 16.41 6.16
N GLU A 75 -19.17 17.23 6.01
CA GLU A 75 -18.57 17.63 4.73
C GLU A 75 -17.04 17.73 4.89
N PRO A 76 -16.25 17.21 3.93
CA PRO A 76 -14.81 17.40 3.96
C PRO A 76 -14.43 18.89 3.86
N LEU A 77 -13.56 19.34 4.76
CA LEU A 77 -13.09 20.72 4.89
C LEU A 77 -11.84 21.02 4.04
N VAL A 78 -11.24 19.99 3.46
CA VAL A 78 -10.13 20.08 2.51
C VAL A 78 -10.51 19.32 1.23
N PRO A 79 -9.91 19.65 0.07
CA PRO A 79 -10.16 18.91 -1.16
C PRO A 79 -9.86 17.41 -1.00
N VAL A 80 -10.77 16.57 -1.50
CA VAL A 80 -10.63 15.11 -1.51
C VAL A 80 -10.72 14.61 -2.94
N ASP A 81 -9.65 13.99 -3.44
CA ASP A 81 -9.62 13.40 -4.78
C ASP A 81 -9.51 11.87 -4.70
N LEU A 82 -10.52 11.15 -5.19
CA LEU A 82 -10.50 9.69 -5.32
C LEU A 82 -10.12 9.28 -6.75
N VAL A 83 -9.13 8.41 -6.92
CA VAL A 83 -8.77 7.82 -8.21
C VAL A 83 -9.21 6.36 -8.28
N VAL A 84 -9.93 5.97 -9.33
CA VAL A 84 -10.37 4.57 -9.50
C VAL A 84 -9.33 3.78 -10.32
N ASP A 85 -8.54 2.96 -9.64
CA ASP A 85 -7.36 2.28 -10.20
C ASP A 85 -7.12 0.86 -9.64
N HIS A 86 -7.78 0.46 -8.54
CA HIS A 86 -7.67 -0.86 -7.93
C HIS A 86 -8.74 -1.86 -8.41
N SER A 87 -9.65 -1.43 -9.27
CA SER A 87 -10.80 -2.23 -9.71
C SER A 87 -10.51 -3.15 -10.91
N VAL A 88 -9.64 -2.70 -11.82
CA VAL A 88 -9.31 -3.44 -13.05
C VAL A 88 -8.40 -4.63 -12.77
N MET A 89 -8.64 -5.75 -13.46
CA MET A 89 -7.86 -6.98 -13.39
C MET A 89 -7.34 -7.37 -14.78
N ILE A 90 -6.22 -8.11 -14.82
CA ILE A 90 -5.65 -8.64 -16.07
C ILE A 90 -6.30 -9.98 -16.42
N ASP A 91 -7.60 -9.95 -16.77
CA ASP A 91 -8.32 -11.14 -17.26
C ASP A 91 -7.85 -11.51 -18.68
N HIS A 92 -7.65 -10.51 -19.53
CA HIS A 92 -7.12 -10.62 -20.88
C HIS A 92 -5.75 -9.95 -20.99
N PHE A 93 -4.84 -10.57 -21.73
CA PHE A 93 -3.43 -10.17 -21.85
C PHE A 93 -2.83 -10.61 -23.20
N GLY A 94 -1.66 -10.08 -23.56
CA GLY A 94 -0.94 -10.49 -24.78
C GLY A 94 -1.67 -10.23 -26.10
N THR A 95 -2.66 -9.33 -26.11
CA THR A 95 -3.47 -9.02 -27.29
C THR A 95 -3.89 -7.55 -27.32
N GLY A 96 -4.00 -6.96 -28.52
CA GLY A 96 -4.46 -5.57 -28.70
C GLY A 96 -5.91 -5.32 -28.26
N LYS A 97 -6.69 -6.36 -27.94
CA LYS A 97 -8.04 -6.25 -27.37
C LYS A 97 -8.06 -6.23 -25.82
N ALA A 98 -6.92 -6.42 -25.16
CA ALA A 98 -6.85 -6.61 -23.71
C ALA A 98 -7.46 -5.44 -22.94
N LEU A 99 -7.07 -4.19 -23.27
CA LEU A 99 -7.61 -2.99 -22.62
C LEU A 99 -9.14 -2.93 -22.67
N ASP A 100 -9.75 -3.04 -23.85
CA ASP A 100 -11.21 -2.94 -24.01
C ASP A 100 -11.95 -4.07 -23.26
N LEU A 101 -11.46 -5.31 -23.35
CA LEU A 101 -12.07 -6.46 -22.69
C LEU A 101 -11.99 -6.35 -21.15
N ASN A 102 -10.82 -5.97 -20.62
CA ASN A 102 -10.63 -5.80 -19.18
C ASN A 102 -11.47 -4.64 -18.63
N MET A 103 -11.56 -3.51 -19.34
CA MET A 103 -12.40 -2.38 -18.95
C MET A 103 -13.90 -2.76 -18.95
N LYS A 104 -14.37 -3.55 -19.92
CA LYS A 104 -15.76 -4.04 -19.93
C LYS A 104 -16.05 -4.93 -18.73
N LEU A 105 -15.15 -5.85 -18.39
CA LEU A 105 -15.28 -6.71 -17.21
C LEU A 105 -15.24 -5.90 -15.91
N GLU A 106 -14.32 -4.93 -15.81
CA GLU A 106 -14.22 -4.02 -14.66
C GLU A 106 -15.55 -3.29 -14.41
N PHE A 107 -16.14 -2.68 -15.43
CA PHE A 107 -17.43 -1.97 -15.30
C PHE A 107 -18.60 -2.90 -14.99
N SER A 108 -18.57 -4.13 -15.52
CA SER A 108 -19.57 -5.15 -15.19
C SER A 108 -19.49 -5.56 -13.72
N ARG A 109 -18.28 -5.86 -13.23
CA ARG A 109 -18.04 -6.36 -11.86
C ARG A 109 -18.21 -5.29 -10.79
N ASN A 110 -17.94 -4.03 -11.11
CA ASN A 110 -17.89 -2.94 -10.13
C ASN A 110 -19.04 -1.92 -10.28
N LYS A 111 -20.09 -2.27 -11.03
CA LYS A 111 -21.23 -1.38 -11.31
C LYS A 111 -21.74 -0.68 -10.06
N GLU A 112 -22.06 -1.43 -9.01
CA GLU A 112 -22.64 -0.87 -7.79
C GLU A 112 -21.69 0.06 -7.03
N ARG A 113 -20.41 -0.31 -6.91
CA ARG A 113 -19.37 0.55 -6.32
C ARG A 113 -19.26 1.88 -7.08
N TYR A 114 -19.39 1.84 -8.41
CA TYR A 114 -19.30 3.03 -9.25
C TYR A 114 -20.55 3.90 -9.11
N GLN A 115 -21.73 3.30 -8.92
CA GLN A 115 -22.96 4.02 -8.60
C GLN A 115 -22.86 4.72 -7.24
N PHE A 116 -22.28 4.05 -6.25
CA PHE A 116 -22.03 4.62 -4.92
C PHE A 116 -21.04 5.79 -4.96
N MET A 117 -19.93 5.66 -5.68
CA MET A 117 -18.99 6.78 -5.87
C MET A 117 -19.62 7.95 -6.61
N LYS A 118 -20.46 7.70 -7.63
CA LYS A 118 -21.23 8.77 -8.29
C LYS A 118 -22.24 9.44 -7.36
N TRP A 119 -22.84 8.71 -6.42
CA TRP A 119 -23.64 9.33 -5.36
C TRP A 119 -22.76 10.27 -4.52
N GLY A 120 -21.58 9.82 -4.07
CA GLY A 120 -20.63 10.64 -3.32
C GLY A 120 -20.26 11.95 -4.02
N MET A 121 -19.92 11.90 -5.31
CA MET A 121 -19.65 13.09 -6.13
C MET A 121 -20.78 14.11 -6.18
N ASN A 122 -22.04 13.68 -6.02
CA ASN A 122 -23.20 14.57 -6.01
C ASN A 122 -23.58 15.01 -4.59
N ALA A 123 -23.22 14.22 -3.58
CA ALA A 123 -23.61 14.43 -2.19
C ALA A 123 -22.65 15.34 -1.43
N PHE A 124 -21.37 15.39 -1.83
CA PHE A 124 -20.32 16.19 -1.20
C PHE A 124 -19.72 17.18 -2.21
N ASP A 125 -19.55 18.44 -1.79
CA ASP A 125 -19.09 19.52 -2.68
C ASP A 125 -17.58 19.45 -2.93
N THR A 126 -16.81 18.96 -1.95
CA THR A 126 -15.33 18.90 -2.00
C THR A 126 -14.77 17.54 -2.44
N PHE A 127 -15.64 16.60 -2.83
CA PHE A 127 -15.27 15.25 -3.21
C PHE A 127 -15.20 15.06 -4.73
N GLY A 128 -13.98 14.92 -5.26
CA GLY A 128 -13.70 14.62 -6.65
C GLY A 128 -13.45 13.14 -6.92
N VAL A 129 -13.80 12.68 -8.13
CA VAL A 129 -13.44 11.34 -8.62
C VAL A 129 -12.76 11.43 -9.99
N VAL A 130 -11.59 10.80 -10.11
CA VAL A 130 -10.95 10.48 -11.39
C VAL A 130 -11.46 9.09 -11.83
N PRO A 131 -12.23 9.02 -12.94
CA PRO A 131 -12.89 7.78 -13.36
C PRO A 131 -11.91 6.65 -13.76
N PRO A 132 -12.40 5.40 -13.84
CA PRO A 132 -11.60 4.26 -14.30
C PRO A 132 -10.93 4.50 -15.65
N GLY A 133 -9.70 4.01 -15.79
CA GLY A 133 -8.98 4.01 -17.07
C GLY A 133 -8.24 5.32 -17.40
N PHE A 134 -8.08 6.24 -16.44
CA PHE A 134 -7.22 7.43 -16.59
C PHE A 134 -5.80 7.22 -16.08
N GLY A 135 -5.62 6.41 -15.04
CA GLY A 135 -4.31 6.18 -14.44
C GLY A 135 -4.37 5.64 -13.01
N ILE A 136 -3.21 5.53 -12.40
CA ILE A 136 -2.98 5.08 -11.02
C ILE A 136 -2.86 6.31 -10.11
N VAL A 137 -3.43 6.24 -8.91
CA VAL A 137 -3.58 7.35 -7.96
C VAL A 137 -2.31 8.19 -7.81
N HIS A 138 -1.15 7.57 -7.62
CA HIS A 138 0.09 8.31 -7.35
C HIS A 138 0.71 8.94 -8.59
N GLN A 139 0.54 8.32 -9.76
CA GLN A 139 0.99 8.91 -11.02
C GLN A 139 0.06 10.07 -11.43
N VAL A 140 -1.25 9.91 -11.29
CA VAL A 140 -2.23 10.99 -11.47
C VAL A 140 -2.00 12.12 -10.46
N ASN A 141 -1.62 11.80 -9.22
CA ASN A 141 -1.27 12.80 -8.21
C ASN A 141 -0.04 13.62 -8.65
N LEU A 142 1.02 12.95 -9.07
CA LEU A 142 2.27 13.57 -9.52
C LEU A 142 2.07 14.40 -10.80
N GLU A 143 1.30 13.90 -11.77
CA GLU A 143 1.13 14.50 -13.09
C GLU A 143 0.02 15.58 -13.14
N TYR A 144 -0.95 15.55 -12.22
CA TYR A 144 -2.15 16.38 -12.34
C TYR A 144 -2.68 16.98 -11.02
N LEU A 145 -2.86 16.19 -9.96
CA LEU A 145 -3.56 16.69 -8.75
C LEU A 145 -2.70 17.61 -7.90
N ALA A 146 -1.38 17.36 -7.83
CA ALA A 146 -0.48 18.16 -7.04
C ALA A 146 -0.31 19.58 -7.60
N ARG A 147 -0.51 20.56 -6.70
CA ARG A 147 -0.39 22.00 -6.99
C ARG A 147 0.97 22.56 -6.57
N GLY A 148 1.65 21.90 -5.65
CA GLY A 148 2.93 22.36 -5.09
C GLY A 148 2.78 23.50 -4.08
N VAL A 149 2.06 24.57 -4.43
CA VAL A 149 1.67 25.67 -3.52
C VAL A 149 0.18 25.97 -3.71
N HIS A 150 -0.52 26.12 -2.59
CA HIS A 150 -1.92 26.52 -2.56
C HIS A 150 -2.06 28.00 -2.24
N HIS A 151 -3.18 28.57 -2.66
CA HIS A 151 -3.57 29.95 -2.39
C HIS A 151 -4.93 29.96 -1.71
N LYS A 152 -5.05 30.66 -0.58
CA LYS A 152 -6.31 30.91 0.11
C LYS A 152 -6.46 32.39 0.43
N ALA A 153 -7.61 32.96 0.07
CA ALA A 153 -7.98 34.28 0.54
C ALA A 153 -8.31 34.23 2.04
N SER A 154 -7.66 35.06 2.85
CA SER A 154 -7.89 35.20 4.29
C SER A 154 -8.17 36.67 4.63
N GLY A 155 -9.46 37.04 4.61
CA GLY A 155 -9.89 38.43 4.80
C GLY A 155 -9.32 39.35 3.70
N LYS A 156 -8.50 40.34 4.10
CA LYS A 156 -7.81 41.26 3.18
C LYS A 156 -6.45 40.74 2.68
N HIS A 157 -5.97 39.60 3.17
CA HIS A 157 -4.64 39.08 2.87
C HIS A 157 -4.75 37.78 2.07
N ASN A 158 -3.88 37.63 1.06
CA ASN A 158 -3.68 36.38 0.35
C ASN A 158 -2.64 35.55 1.09
N VAL A 159 -2.96 34.30 1.42
CA VAL A 159 -2.03 33.37 2.06
C VAL A 159 -1.65 32.28 1.06
N PHE A 160 -0.35 32.13 0.83
CA PHE A 160 0.23 31.01 0.08
C PHE A 160 0.85 30.03 1.06
N TYR A 161 0.69 28.73 0.80
CA TYR A 161 1.19 27.67 1.67
C TYR A 161 1.52 26.42 0.85
N PRO A 162 2.44 25.56 1.32
CA PRO A 162 2.91 24.42 0.56
C PRO A 162 1.81 23.35 0.46
N ASP A 163 1.81 22.62 -0.65
CA ASP A 163 1.00 21.41 -0.78
C ASP A 163 1.46 20.36 0.24
N THR A 164 0.48 19.80 0.95
CA THR A 164 0.66 18.71 1.91
C THR A 164 -0.55 17.82 1.88
N LEU A 165 -0.35 16.51 2.08
CA LEU A 165 -1.46 15.57 2.06
C LEU A 165 -1.23 14.33 2.92
N VAL A 166 -2.33 13.70 3.28
CA VAL A 166 -2.34 12.27 3.56
C VAL A 166 -3.16 11.56 2.50
N GLY A 167 -2.87 10.27 2.29
CA GLY A 167 -3.64 9.47 1.37
C GLY A 167 -3.98 8.10 1.93
N THR A 168 -5.09 7.52 1.52
CA THR A 168 -5.52 6.18 1.95
C THR A 168 -4.84 5.07 1.17
N ASP A 169 -3.57 5.29 0.81
CA ASP A 169 -2.64 4.34 0.23
C ASP A 169 -1.23 4.60 0.77
N SER A 170 -0.50 3.53 1.12
CA SER A 170 0.83 3.62 1.72
C SER A 170 1.83 4.38 0.85
N HIS A 171 1.77 4.26 -0.47
CA HIS A 171 2.74 4.85 -1.39
C HIS A 171 2.41 6.29 -1.78
N THR A 172 1.50 6.95 -1.05
CA THR A 172 1.27 8.41 -1.15
C THR A 172 2.58 9.19 -1.01
N THR A 173 3.56 8.61 -0.31
CA THR A 173 4.95 9.10 -0.20
C THR A 173 5.64 9.31 -1.55
N MET A 174 5.18 8.71 -2.65
CA MET A 174 5.69 8.98 -3.99
C MET A 174 5.70 10.47 -4.34
N ILE A 175 4.74 11.24 -3.79
CA ILE A 175 4.65 12.68 -4.01
C ILE A 175 5.79 13.46 -3.35
N ASN A 176 6.53 12.86 -2.42
CA ASN A 176 7.65 13.53 -1.76
C ASN A 176 8.82 13.80 -2.71
N GLY A 177 8.85 13.15 -3.88
CA GLY A 177 9.81 13.44 -4.94
C GLY A 177 9.76 14.89 -5.45
N ILE A 178 8.58 15.54 -5.40
CA ILE A 178 8.37 16.94 -5.81
C ILE A 178 8.37 17.93 -4.62
N GLY A 179 8.91 17.54 -3.47
CA GLY A 179 8.97 18.42 -2.28
C GLY A 179 7.65 18.62 -1.57
N VAL A 180 6.65 17.77 -1.82
CA VAL A 180 5.38 17.75 -1.10
C VAL A 180 5.48 16.82 0.10
N VAL A 181 5.19 17.34 1.31
CA VAL A 181 5.11 16.50 2.51
C VAL A 181 3.79 15.73 2.50
N GLY A 182 3.88 14.41 2.42
CA GLY A 182 2.71 13.55 2.53
C GLY A 182 3.01 12.07 2.61
N TRP A 183 2.10 11.31 3.19
CA TRP A 183 2.28 9.88 3.46
C TRP A 183 0.95 9.12 3.52
N GLY A 184 1.05 7.80 3.56
CA GLY A 184 -0.10 6.93 3.67
C GLY A 184 -0.65 6.83 5.10
N VAL A 185 -1.97 6.84 5.22
CA VAL A 185 -2.73 6.66 6.47
C VAL A 185 -3.89 5.69 6.26
N GLY A 186 -4.52 5.24 7.34
CA GLY A 186 -5.78 4.50 7.26
C GLY A 186 -6.94 5.36 6.78
N GLY A 187 -8.01 4.72 6.27
CA GLY A 187 -9.24 5.41 5.86
C GLY A 187 -9.79 6.32 6.96
N ILE A 188 -9.83 5.78 8.17
CA ILE A 188 -10.32 6.44 9.37
C ILE A 188 -9.52 7.71 9.73
N GLU A 189 -8.18 7.66 9.66
CA GLU A 189 -7.32 8.81 9.95
C GLU A 189 -7.43 9.87 8.85
N ALA A 190 -7.53 9.45 7.58
CA ALA A 190 -7.83 10.36 6.47
C ALA A 190 -9.20 11.03 6.61
N GLU A 191 -10.21 10.30 7.10
CA GLU A 191 -11.56 10.81 7.35
C GLU A 191 -11.57 11.86 8.45
N ALA A 192 -10.90 11.61 9.58
CA ALA A 192 -10.73 12.62 10.62
C ALA A 192 -9.97 13.84 10.10
N GLY A 193 -8.90 13.62 9.33
CA GLY A 193 -8.13 14.67 8.66
C GLY A 193 -8.98 15.56 7.75
N MET A 194 -9.81 14.95 6.92
CA MET A 194 -10.67 15.70 6.00
C MET A 194 -11.83 16.40 6.71
N LEU A 195 -12.28 15.91 7.87
CA LEU A 195 -13.31 16.52 8.71
C LEU A 195 -12.75 17.55 9.71
N GLY A 196 -11.49 17.98 9.54
CA GLY A 196 -10.90 19.09 10.29
C GLY A 196 -10.21 18.74 11.59
N GLN A 197 -9.90 17.46 11.83
CA GLN A 197 -8.93 17.09 12.87
C GLN A 197 -7.51 17.15 12.28
N PRO A 198 -6.52 17.64 13.04
CA PRO A 198 -5.12 17.44 12.66
C PRO A 198 -4.77 15.96 12.61
N VAL A 199 -3.81 15.62 11.75
CA VAL A 199 -3.12 14.33 11.80
C VAL A 199 -2.05 14.44 12.87
N TYR A 200 -2.20 13.68 13.96
CA TYR A 200 -1.31 13.76 15.10
C TYR A 200 -0.20 12.72 15.01
N PHE A 201 1.05 13.13 15.25
CA PHE A 201 2.18 12.23 15.37
C PHE A 201 3.23 12.78 16.34
N LEU A 202 4.03 11.90 16.92
CA LEU A 202 5.18 12.32 17.70
C LEU A 202 6.20 13.00 16.81
N THR A 203 6.84 14.04 17.33
CA THR A 203 7.95 14.72 16.67
C THR A 203 8.92 13.70 16.08
N PRO A 204 9.18 13.71 14.75
CA PRO A 204 9.90 12.62 14.12
C PRO A 204 11.41 12.80 14.27
N ASP A 205 12.13 11.67 14.33
CA ASP A 205 13.53 11.66 13.91
C ASP A 205 13.61 11.91 12.40
N VAL A 206 14.65 12.60 11.96
CA VAL A 206 14.91 12.86 10.54
C VAL A 206 16.27 12.24 10.17
N ILE A 207 16.24 11.22 9.33
CA ILE A 207 17.42 10.53 8.82
C ILE A 207 17.80 11.19 7.49
N GLY A 208 18.96 11.83 7.46
CA GLY A 208 19.54 12.36 6.23
C GLY A 208 20.15 11.23 5.41
N VAL A 209 19.93 11.24 4.10
CA VAL A 209 20.63 10.39 3.13
C VAL A 209 21.38 11.29 2.17
N GLU A 210 22.69 11.37 2.34
CA GLU A 210 23.60 12.10 1.45
C GLU A 210 23.91 11.23 0.24
N LEU A 211 23.43 11.65 -0.94
CA LEU A 211 23.78 11.05 -2.21
C LEU A 211 24.98 11.79 -2.81
N THR A 212 25.99 11.05 -3.27
CA THR A 212 27.17 11.58 -3.96
C THR A 212 27.37 10.92 -5.32
N GLY A 213 28.17 11.52 -6.20
CA GLY A 213 28.44 10.96 -7.52
C GLY A 213 27.21 10.92 -8.44
N SER A 214 27.21 10.00 -9.41
CA SER A 214 26.12 9.81 -10.38
C SER A 214 25.93 8.33 -10.69
N LEU A 215 24.71 7.94 -11.10
CA LEU A 215 24.44 6.57 -11.54
C LEU A 215 25.29 6.21 -12.76
N ARG A 216 25.77 4.96 -12.81
CA ARG A 216 26.54 4.43 -13.93
C ARG A 216 25.64 4.09 -15.12
N GLU A 217 26.25 3.99 -16.30
CA GLU A 217 25.58 3.53 -17.51
C GLU A 217 24.89 2.18 -17.28
N GLY A 218 23.65 2.07 -17.73
CA GLY A 218 22.83 0.87 -17.60
C GLY A 218 22.20 0.64 -16.23
N VAL A 219 22.47 1.47 -15.23
CA VAL A 219 21.79 1.46 -13.93
C VAL A 219 20.53 2.31 -13.99
N THR A 220 19.43 1.79 -13.43
CA THR A 220 18.11 2.43 -13.46
C THR A 220 17.72 3.01 -12.10
N ALA A 221 16.69 3.87 -12.09
CA ALA A 221 16.07 4.33 -10.85
C ALA A 221 15.54 3.19 -9.98
N THR A 222 15.11 2.07 -10.61
CA THR A 222 14.66 0.88 -9.89
C THR A 222 15.80 0.25 -9.10
N ASP A 223 16.99 0.15 -9.70
CA ASP A 223 18.17 -0.41 -9.03
C ASP A 223 18.57 0.44 -7.81
N LEU A 224 18.54 1.77 -7.98
CA LEU A 224 18.81 2.73 -6.92
C LEU A 224 17.83 2.59 -5.75
N VAL A 225 16.51 2.54 -6.02
CA VAL A 225 15.53 2.40 -4.93
C VAL A 225 15.64 1.06 -4.22
N LEU A 226 15.99 -0.03 -4.91
CA LEU A 226 16.22 -1.33 -4.26
C LEU A 226 17.44 -1.28 -3.34
N SER A 227 18.54 -0.64 -3.77
CA SER A 227 19.72 -0.42 -2.90
C SER A 227 19.40 0.44 -1.68
N ILE A 228 18.64 1.54 -1.86
CA ILE A 228 18.20 2.41 -0.76
C ILE A 228 17.27 1.63 0.19
N THR A 229 16.37 0.81 -0.34
CA THR A 229 15.42 0.03 0.46
C THR A 229 16.15 -0.96 1.36
N GLU A 230 17.12 -1.68 0.83
CA GLU A 230 18.00 -2.57 1.60
C GLU A 230 18.76 -1.81 2.70
N MET A 231 19.39 -0.68 2.35
CA MET A 231 20.16 0.15 3.28
C MET A 231 19.30 0.68 4.44
N LEU A 232 18.13 1.25 4.13
CA LEU A 232 17.27 1.86 5.13
C LEU A 232 16.54 0.84 6.00
N ARG A 233 16.27 -0.37 5.49
CA ARG A 233 15.80 -1.48 6.33
C ARG A 233 16.84 -1.93 7.34
N LYS A 234 18.12 -2.02 6.93
CA LYS A 234 19.23 -2.30 7.86
C LYS A 234 19.34 -1.22 8.94
N GLU A 235 19.05 0.03 8.61
CA GLU A 235 19.05 1.16 9.55
C GLU A 235 17.82 1.21 10.49
N LYS A 236 16.74 0.48 10.20
CA LYS A 236 15.50 0.46 10.99
C LYS A 236 14.88 1.86 11.14
N VAL A 237 14.49 2.46 10.02
CA VAL A 237 13.89 3.81 9.97
C VAL A 237 12.37 3.85 10.22
N VAL A 238 11.81 2.84 10.88
CA VAL A 238 10.37 2.76 11.16
C VAL A 238 9.91 3.95 12.00
N GLY A 239 8.87 4.65 11.54
CA GLY A 239 8.30 5.83 12.23
C GLY A 239 9.13 7.11 12.09
N LYS A 240 10.23 7.09 11.32
CA LYS A 240 11.10 8.25 11.09
C LYS A 240 10.82 8.92 9.76
N PHE A 241 11.26 10.16 9.60
CA PHE A 241 11.37 10.82 8.31
C PHE A 241 12.72 10.51 7.67
N VAL A 242 12.74 10.36 6.36
CA VAL A 242 13.97 10.30 5.56
C VAL A 242 14.01 11.52 4.66
N GLU A 243 15.14 12.20 4.60
CA GLU A 243 15.35 13.37 3.74
C GLU A 243 16.63 13.19 2.91
N PHE A 244 16.52 13.37 1.60
CA PHE A 244 17.63 13.21 0.66
C PHE A 244 18.34 14.54 0.42
N CYS A 245 19.67 14.51 0.46
CA CYS A 245 20.54 15.68 0.33
C CYS A 245 21.82 15.35 -0.46
N GLY A 246 22.72 16.33 -0.61
CA GLY A 246 24.01 16.13 -1.27
C GLY A 246 23.99 16.30 -2.79
N GLU A 247 25.19 16.39 -3.38
CA GLU A 247 25.38 16.68 -4.81
C GLU A 247 24.74 15.63 -5.73
N GLY A 248 24.78 14.35 -5.35
CA GLY A 248 24.23 13.24 -6.14
C GLY A 248 22.72 13.37 -6.32
N THR A 249 22.01 13.92 -5.33
CA THR A 249 20.56 14.16 -5.40
C THR A 249 20.21 15.13 -6.54
N ARG A 250 21.08 16.10 -6.85
CA ARG A 250 20.89 17.04 -7.96
C ARG A 250 21.02 16.39 -9.35
N THR A 251 21.68 15.24 -9.43
CA THR A 251 21.86 14.49 -10.69
C THR A 251 20.62 13.70 -11.08
N LEU A 252 19.74 13.39 -10.11
CA LEU A 252 18.54 12.58 -10.32
C LEU A 252 17.43 13.40 -10.96
N ALA A 253 16.83 12.88 -12.03
CA ALA A 253 15.61 13.45 -12.59
C ALA A 253 14.44 13.25 -11.63
N LEU A 254 13.41 14.10 -11.75
CA LEU A 254 12.27 14.05 -10.84
C LEU A 254 11.58 12.68 -10.79
N PRO A 255 11.33 11.98 -11.91
CA PRO A 255 10.74 10.65 -11.85
C PRO A 255 11.60 9.62 -11.10
N ASP A 256 12.93 9.77 -11.08
CA ASP A 256 13.82 8.90 -10.28
C ASP A 256 13.61 9.13 -8.78
N ARG A 257 13.49 10.40 -8.38
CA ARG A 257 13.17 10.79 -6.99
C ARG A 257 11.81 10.25 -6.55
N ALA A 258 10.81 10.33 -7.43
CA ALA A 258 9.48 9.78 -7.17
C ALA A 258 9.51 8.25 -7.01
N THR A 259 10.30 7.54 -7.82
CA THR A 259 10.53 6.08 -7.67
C THR A 259 11.11 5.76 -6.29
N ILE A 260 12.09 6.54 -5.82
CA ILE A 260 12.70 6.35 -4.48
C ILE A 260 11.68 6.62 -3.37
N ALA A 261 11.02 7.77 -3.43
CA ALA A 261 10.05 8.21 -2.43
C ALA A 261 8.82 7.27 -2.35
N ASN A 262 8.43 6.65 -3.46
CA ASN A 262 7.35 5.68 -3.52
C ASN A 262 7.57 4.51 -2.54
N MET A 263 8.80 4.00 -2.45
CA MET A 263 9.13 2.82 -1.65
C MET A 263 9.39 3.13 -0.16
N ALA A 264 9.04 4.32 0.32
CA ALA A 264 9.16 4.66 1.75
C ALA A 264 8.49 3.67 2.71
N PRO A 265 7.27 3.17 2.43
CA PRO A 265 6.67 2.12 3.25
C PRO A 265 7.49 0.83 3.24
N GLU A 266 8.13 0.51 2.12
CA GLU A 266 8.94 -0.70 1.93
C GLU A 266 10.26 -0.64 2.67
N TYR A 267 10.82 0.53 2.96
CA TYR A 267 11.93 0.68 3.92
C TYR A 267 11.52 1.13 5.33
N GLY A 268 10.23 1.37 5.56
CA GLY A 268 9.61 1.61 6.86
C GLY A 268 9.51 3.07 7.28
N ALA A 269 10.06 4.01 6.51
CA ALA A 269 9.95 5.43 6.85
C ALA A 269 8.50 5.92 6.69
N THR A 270 8.16 6.97 7.43
CA THR A 270 6.88 7.66 7.23
C THR A 270 6.86 8.36 5.88
N MET A 271 8.00 8.90 5.44
CA MET A 271 8.15 9.56 4.14
C MET A 271 9.62 9.54 3.67
N GLY A 272 9.84 9.70 2.36
CA GLY A 272 11.16 9.84 1.73
C GLY A 272 11.26 11.14 0.95
N PHE A 273 11.70 12.21 1.59
CA PHE A 273 11.55 13.58 1.14
C PHE A 273 12.70 14.08 0.27
N PHE A 274 12.37 14.67 -0.88
CA PHE A 274 13.31 15.40 -1.74
C PHE A 274 12.95 16.89 -1.71
N PRO A 275 13.90 17.79 -1.40
CA PRO A 275 13.66 19.23 -1.45
C PRO A 275 13.24 19.72 -2.84
N VAL A 276 12.48 20.82 -2.87
CA VAL A 276 12.12 21.50 -4.12
C VAL A 276 13.36 22.13 -4.73
N ASP A 277 13.64 21.86 -6.00
CA ASP A 277 14.79 22.43 -6.72
C ASP A 277 14.48 22.63 -8.22
N GLU A 278 15.53 22.86 -9.01
CA GLU A 278 15.43 23.06 -10.45
C GLU A 278 14.80 21.84 -11.17
N LYS A 279 15.01 20.62 -10.69
CA LYS A 279 14.40 19.41 -11.28
C LYS A 279 12.90 19.32 -11.00
N THR A 280 12.44 19.87 -9.89
CA THR A 280 11.00 20.04 -9.64
C THR A 280 10.37 21.02 -10.64
N ILE A 281 11.04 22.15 -10.91
CA ILE A 281 10.58 23.14 -11.90
C ILE A 281 10.58 22.55 -13.31
N GLU A 282 11.66 21.89 -13.73
CA GLU A 282 11.75 21.18 -15.03
C GLU A 282 10.59 20.20 -15.22
N TYR A 283 10.23 19.45 -14.17
CA TYR A 283 9.12 18.51 -14.20
C TYR A 283 7.76 19.22 -14.34
N PHE A 284 7.51 20.30 -13.58
CA PHE A 284 6.26 21.06 -13.69
C PHE A 284 6.08 21.71 -15.06
N VAL A 285 7.16 22.22 -15.66
CA VAL A 285 7.17 22.68 -17.05
C VAL A 285 6.80 21.52 -17.97
N GLY A 286 7.52 20.39 -17.91
CA GLY A 286 7.33 19.24 -18.80
C GLY A 286 5.95 18.59 -18.72
N THR A 287 5.31 18.68 -17.56
CA THR A 287 3.95 18.16 -17.30
C THR A 287 2.84 19.20 -17.52
N GLY A 288 3.19 20.40 -18.00
CA GLY A 288 2.25 21.38 -18.51
C GLY A 288 1.50 22.19 -17.46
N ARG A 289 2.05 22.33 -16.25
CA ARG A 289 1.61 23.35 -15.29
C ARG A 289 1.74 24.73 -15.92
N SER A 290 0.87 25.67 -15.52
CA SER A 290 0.89 27.02 -16.08
C SER A 290 2.11 27.82 -15.61
N ASN A 291 2.52 28.82 -16.40
CA ASN A 291 3.64 29.68 -16.05
C ASN A 291 3.39 30.42 -14.72
N ASP A 292 2.15 30.81 -14.44
CA ASP A 292 1.77 31.50 -13.20
C ASP A 292 1.85 30.56 -11.99
N GLU A 293 1.40 29.31 -12.12
CA GLU A 293 1.57 28.28 -11.07
C GLU A 293 3.04 28.03 -10.77
N ILE A 294 3.88 27.91 -11.81
CA ILE A 294 5.32 27.66 -11.67
C ILE A 294 6.01 28.86 -11.02
N ALA A 295 5.70 30.08 -11.46
CA ALA A 295 6.27 31.31 -10.92
C ALA A 295 5.89 31.50 -9.44
N ALA A 296 4.61 31.27 -9.08
CA ALA A 296 4.16 31.36 -7.70
C ALA A 296 4.82 30.29 -6.82
N PHE A 297 4.94 29.06 -7.33
CA PHE A 297 5.62 27.96 -6.65
C PHE A 297 7.09 28.28 -6.37
N GLU A 298 7.85 28.67 -7.39
CA GLU A 298 9.27 29.00 -7.25
C GLU A 298 9.49 30.21 -6.33
N ALA A 299 8.69 31.27 -6.48
CA ALA A 299 8.77 32.47 -5.65
C ALA A 299 8.50 32.15 -4.17
N TYR A 300 7.50 31.31 -3.88
CA TYR A 300 7.18 30.89 -2.52
C TYR A 300 8.35 30.13 -1.88
N PHE A 301 8.87 29.08 -2.52
CA PHE A 301 9.93 28.26 -1.92
C PHE A 301 11.25 29.04 -1.78
N LYS A 302 11.56 29.97 -2.69
CA LYS A 302 12.69 30.89 -2.53
C LYS A 302 12.50 31.86 -1.37
N ALA A 303 11.31 32.45 -1.23
CA ALA A 303 11.01 33.39 -0.14
C ALA A 303 11.01 32.70 1.25
N GLN A 304 10.71 31.41 1.31
CA GLN A 304 10.77 30.60 2.52
C GLN A 304 12.16 30.01 2.81
N GLU A 305 13.16 30.24 1.94
CA GLU A 305 14.49 29.63 2.03
C GLU A 305 14.45 28.08 1.99
N LEU A 306 13.49 27.53 1.23
CA LEU A 306 13.25 26.09 1.07
C LEU A 306 13.48 25.61 -0.38
N PHE A 307 14.19 26.39 -1.20
CA PHE A 307 14.51 26.06 -2.59
C PHE A 307 15.98 25.63 -2.75
N GLY A 308 16.19 24.46 -3.36
CA GLY A 308 17.48 23.85 -3.64
C GLY A 308 17.77 22.63 -2.76
N VAL A 309 18.58 21.70 -3.28
CA VAL A 309 19.07 20.56 -2.51
C VAL A 309 20.18 21.00 -1.55
N SER A 310 19.95 20.85 -0.25
CA SER A 310 20.93 21.19 0.79
C SER A 310 22.20 20.34 0.72
N ASP A 311 23.34 20.94 1.08
CA ASP A 311 24.53 20.19 1.46
C ASP A 311 24.26 19.47 2.79
N ALA A 312 24.76 18.25 2.97
CA ALA A 312 24.59 17.52 4.22
C ALA A 312 25.15 18.29 5.44
N LYS A 313 26.15 19.15 5.24
CA LYS A 313 26.76 20.00 6.28
C LYS A 313 25.91 21.19 6.69
N SER A 314 24.98 21.64 5.85
CA SER A 314 24.12 22.79 6.13
C SER A 314 22.85 22.40 6.91
N MET A 315 22.68 21.12 7.22
CA MET A 315 21.49 20.59 7.88
C MET A 315 21.85 19.75 9.10
N GLU A 316 21.01 19.80 10.13
CA GLU A 316 21.14 18.95 11.29
C GLU A 316 20.17 17.77 11.20
N PHE A 317 20.70 16.58 10.91
CA PHE A 317 19.92 15.34 10.91
C PHE A 317 20.08 14.57 12.22
N THR A 318 19.06 13.80 12.61
CA THR A 318 19.18 12.84 13.72
C THR A 318 20.35 11.90 13.48
N LYS A 319 20.47 11.41 12.25
CA LYS A 319 21.59 10.62 11.73
C LYS A 319 21.73 10.87 10.24
N LEU A 320 22.97 10.85 9.76
CA LEU A 320 23.30 10.97 8.34
C LEU A 320 23.83 9.63 7.82
N LEU A 321 23.24 9.12 6.75
CA LEU A 321 23.72 8.01 5.95
C LEU A 321 24.31 8.55 4.64
N LYS A 322 25.23 7.80 4.04
CA LYS A 322 25.88 8.17 2.78
C LYS A 322 25.75 7.05 1.76
N LEU A 323 25.46 7.41 0.52
CA LEU A 323 25.42 6.49 -0.62
C LEU A 323 26.07 7.14 -1.84
N ASP A 324 27.13 6.51 -2.33
CA ASP A 324 27.70 6.86 -3.64
C ASP A 324 26.87 6.20 -4.75
N LEU A 325 26.28 7.02 -5.62
CA LEU A 325 25.48 6.54 -6.75
C LEU A 325 26.32 5.68 -7.72
N GLY A 326 27.64 5.87 -7.76
CA GLY A 326 28.56 5.06 -8.55
C GLY A 326 28.62 3.59 -8.13
N THR A 327 28.29 3.26 -6.87
CA THR A 327 28.35 1.88 -6.36
C THR A 327 27.08 1.08 -6.62
N VAL A 328 26.00 1.72 -7.10
CA VAL A 328 24.75 1.03 -7.40
C VAL A 328 24.94 0.08 -8.59
N ALA A 329 24.38 -1.12 -8.48
CA ALA A 329 24.48 -2.17 -9.50
C ALA A 329 23.09 -2.66 -9.92
N PRO A 330 22.91 -3.11 -11.18
CA PRO A 330 21.65 -3.68 -11.63
C PRO A 330 21.20 -4.84 -10.74
N SER A 331 19.95 -4.82 -10.29
CA SER A 331 19.46 -5.76 -9.29
C SER A 331 17.96 -6.05 -9.41
N LEU A 332 17.57 -7.16 -8.78
CA LEU A 332 16.19 -7.52 -8.50
C LEU A 332 16.01 -7.54 -6.99
N ALA A 333 14.77 -7.56 -6.51
CA ALA A 333 14.48 -7.88 -5.12
C ALA A 333 13.47 -9.02 -5.01
N GLY A 334 13.76 -10.03 -4.18
CA GLY A 334 12.93 -11.22 -4.05
C GLY A 334 13.65 -12.40 -3.40
N PRO A 335 13.01 -13.58 -3.35
CA PRO A 335 11.71 -13.90 -3.97
C PRO A 335 10.49 -13.54 -3.11
N LYS A 336 10.68 -13.03 -1.87
CA LYS A 336 9.58 -12.90 -0.89
C LYS A 336 9.44 -11.51 -0.26
N ARG A 337 10.48 -10.66 -0.28
CA ARG A 337 10.43 -9.34 0.37
C ARG A 337 11.10 -8.25 -0.48
N PRO A 338 10.67 -6.97 -0.38
CA PRO A 338 11.23 -5.88 -1.18
C PRO A 338 12.68 -5.52 -0.84
N GLN A 339 13.11 -5.79 0.39
CA GLN A 339 14.47 -5.53 0.84
C GLN A 339 15.46 -6.66 0.56
N ASP A 340 14.99 -7.79 0.03
CA ASP A 340 15.84 -8.93 -0.35
C ASP A 340 16.47 -8.65 -1.72
N ARG A 341 17.32 -7.62 -1.79
CA ARG A 341 18.03 -7.22 -3.02
C ARG A 341 19.04 -8.28 -3.43
N ILE A 342 19.05 -8.62 -4.72
CA ILE A 342 19.96 -9.57 -5.36
C ILE A 342 20.52 -8.90 -6.62
N GLU A 343 21.83 -8.76 -6.70
CA GLU A 343 22.47 -8.26 -7.92
C GLU A 343 22.20 -9.22 -9.08
N ILE A 344 22.02 -8.70 -10.30
CA ILE A 344 21.50 -9.48 -11.44
C ILE A 344 22.31 -10.75 -11.73
N GLY A 345 23.64 -10.73 -11.53
CA GLY A 345 24.52 -11.88 -11.72
C GLY A 345 24.38 -12.98 -10.65
N GLN A 346 23.67 -12.72 -9.54
CA GLN A 346 23.52 -13.65 -8.41
C GLN A 346 22.11 -14.25 -8.31
N VAL A 347 21.17 -13.86 -9.18
CA VAL A 347 19.76 -14.29 -9.11
C VAL A 347 19.63 -15.81 -9.23
N LYS A 348 20.34 -16.42 -10.19
CA LYS A 348 20.34 -17.87 -10.41
C LYS A 348 20.81 -18.64 -9.18
N GLU A 349 21.97 -18.28 -8.65
CA GLU A 349 22.58 -18.95 -7.50
C GLU A 349 21.73 -18.78 -6.24
N THR A 350 21.26 -17.56 -5.99
CA THR A 350 20.41 -17.25 -4.83
C THR A 350 19.08 -17.99 -4.90
N PHE A 351 18.45 -18.08 -6.07
CA PHE A 351 17.23 -18.87 -6.23
C PHE A 351 17.48 -20.36 -5.99
N ALA A 352 18.58 -20.92 -6.52
CA ALA A 352 18.93 -22.33 -6.34
C ALA A 352 19.22 -22.67 -4.86
N ASP A 353 19.90 -21.78 -4.15
CA ASP A 353 20.16 -21.91 -2.71
C ASP A 353 18.85 -21.85 -1.89
N LEU A 354 18.03 -20.82 -2.11
CA LEU A 354 16.75 -20.66 -1.42
C LEU A 354 15.74 -21.77 -1.76
N PHE A 355 15.84 -22.39 -2.93
CA PHE A 355 14.99 -23.52 -3.32
C PHE A 355 15.06 -24.65 -2.30
N SER A 356 16.27 -24.99 -1.82
CA SER A 356 16.48 -26.11 -0.90
C SER A 356 16.54 -25.74 0.57
N LYS A 357 16.81 -24.48 0.92
CA LYS A 357 16.84 -24.04 2.32
C LYS A 357 15.50 -24.28 3.05
N PRO A 358 15.53 -24.56 4.36
CA PRO A 358 14.33 -24.64 5.19
C PRO A 358 13.54 -23.32 5.17
N THR A 359 12.24 -23.40 5.44
CA THR A 359 11.36 -22.22 5.52
C THR A 359 11.76 -21.26 6.65
N SER A 360 12.38 -21.76 7.72
CA SER A 360 12.95 -20.95 8.82
C SER A 360 14.11 -20.06 8.37
N GLU A 361 14.80 -20.43 7.28
CA GLU A 361 15.88 -19.66 6.65
C GLU A 361 15.40 -18.94 5.39
N ASN A 362 14.10 -18.63 5.32
CA ASN A 362 13.44 -17.98 4.19
C ASN A 362 13.42 -18.82 2.89
N GLY A 363 13.82 -20.10 2.92
CA GLY A 363 13.82 -20.99 1.76
C GLY A 363 12.45 -21.60 1.42
N PHE A 364 12.43 -22.48 0.42
CA PHE A 364 11.24 -23.19 -0.07
C PHE A 364 11.17 -24.67 0.35
N ASN A 365 12.20 -25.17 1.03
CA ASN A 365 12.29 -26.55 1.54
C ASN A 365 12.03 -27.63 0.47
N GLN A 366 12.57 -27.44 -0.73
CA GLN A 366 12.42 -28.38 -1.85
C GLN A 366 13.70 -29.22 -2.05
N ALA A 367 13.53 -30.48 -2.47
CA ALA A 367 14.66 -31.33 -2.83
C ALA A 367 15.41 -30.77 -4.05
N ALA A 368 16.73 -30.54 -3.93
CA ALA A 368 17.55 -29.91 -4.97
C ALA A 368 17.41 -30.56 -6.36
N ALA A 369 17.27 -31.89 -6.42
CA ALA A 369 17.09 -32.64 -7.66
C ALA A 369 15.82 -32.27 -8.45
N LYS A 370 14.84 -31.62 -7.82
CA LYS A 370 13.58 -31.17 -8.43
C LYS A 370 13.73 -29.86 -9.22
N LEU A 371 14.78 -29.08 -8.98
CA LEU A 371 14.94 -27.74 -9.56
C LEU A 371 14.85 -27.74 -11.09
N ASN A 372 15.55 -28.68 -11.74
CA ASN A 372 15.65 -28.76 -13.20
C ASN A 372 14.68 -29.75 -13.86
N GLN A 373 13.70 -30.27 -13.11
CA GLN A 373 12.74 -31.24 -13.63
C GLN A 373 11.63 -30.57 -14.45
N ASP A 374 11.22 -31.24 -15.52
CA ASP A 374 10.11 -30.86 -16.39
C ASP A 374 8.78 -31.39 -15.87
N PHE A 375 7.76 -30.53 -15.85
CA PHE A 375 6.39 -30.89 -15.48
C PHE A 375 5.43 -30.51 -16.61
N SER A 376 4.54 -31.43 -16.98
CA SER A 376 3.52 -31.18 -18.01
C SER A 376 2.43 -30.24 -17.48
N ALA A 377 2.09 -29.21 -18.27
CA ALA A 377 1.03 -28.25 -18.02
C ALA A 377 0.23 -28.02 -19.31
N GLY A 378 -0.66 -28.97 -19.63
CA GLY A 378 -1.46 -28.95 -20.86
C GLY A 378 -0.59 -29.05 -22.10
N LYS A 379 -0.53 -27.97 -22.90
CA LYS A 379 0.31 -27.88 -24.12
C LYS A 379 1.72 -27.32 -23.85
N SER A 380 2.01 -26.99 -22.60
CA SER A 380 3.29 -26.41 -22.18
C SER A 380 4.01 -27.36 -21.24
N THR A 381 5.31 -27.15 -21.10
CA THR A 381 6.14 -27.76 -20.06
C THR A 381 6.62 -26.64 -19.16
N ILE A 382 6.52 -26.84 -17.84
CA ILE A 382 6.97 -25.87 -16.84
C ILE A 382 7.98 -26.50 -15.87
N ARG A 383 8.88 -25.67 -15.34
CA ARG A 383 9.92 -26.01 -14.37
C ARG A 383 9.87 -25.08 -13.16
N ASN A 384 10.62 -25.43 -12.12
CA ASN A 384 10.90 -24.48 -11.04
C ASN A 384 11.72 -23.30 -11.58
N GLY A 385 11.40 -22.09 -11.11
CA GLY A 385 11.99 -20.84 -11.59
C GLY A 385 11.39 -20.30 -12.89
N ASP A 386 10.49 -21.02 -13.57
CA ASP A 386 9.84 -20.49 -14.78
C ASP A 386 9.06 -19.22 -14.46
N VAL A 387 9.23 -18.21 -15.31
CA VAL A 387 8.51 -16.94 -15.22
C VAL A 387 7.14 -17.16 -15.84
N LEU A 388 6.08 -17.16 -15.01
CA LEU A 388 4.70 -17.34 -15.49
C LEU A 388 3.94 -16.02 -15.61
N ILE A 389 4.40 -14.98 -14.93
CA ILE A 389 3.88 -13.61 -15.04
C ILE A 389 5.05 -12.65 -15.22
N ALA A 390 5.00 -11.83 -16.26
CA ALA A 390 5.94 -10.74 -16.49
C ALA A 390 5.17 -9.43 -16.72
N ALA A 391 5.21 -8.51 -15.75
CA ALA A 391 4.32 -7.34 -15.73
C ALA A 391 5.09 -6.01 -15.64
N ILE A 392 4.93 -5.17 -16.66
CA ILE A 392 5.24 -3.74 -16.56
C ILE A 392 4.02 -3.07 -15.93
N THR A 393 4.12 -2.71 -14.66
CA THR A 393 3.00 -2.29 -13.80
C THR A 393 3.49 -1.31 -12.73
N SER A 394 2.59 -0.89 -11.84
CA SER A 394 2.85 0.01 -10.70
C SER A 394 3.18 1.46 -11.06
N CYS A 395 2.65 2.38 -10.27
CA CYS A 395 3.06 3.79 -10.29
C CYS A 395 4.55 3.99 -10.00
N THR A 396 5.21 3.06 -9.28
CA THR A 396 6.64 3.14 -8.92
C THR A 396 7.54 3.35 -10.13
N ASN A 397 7.28 2.61 -11.22
CA ASN A 397 8.12 2.62 -12.41
C ASN A 397 7.39 3.14 -13.66
N THR A 398 6.07 3.03 -13.75
CA THR A 398 5.33 3.50 -14.94
C THR A 398 5.19 5.03 -15.02
N SER A 399 5.45 5.72 -13.90
CA SER A 399 5.57 7.18 -13.84
C SER A 399 6.94 7.69 -14.28
N ASN A 400 7.90 6.79 -14.53
CA ASN A 400 9.25 7.14 -14.91
C ASN A 400 9.47 6.84 -16.40
N PRO A 401 9.48 7.88 -17.27
CA PRO A 401 9.65 7.67 -18.70
C PRO A 401 11.00 7.08 -19.08
N GLY A 402 12.05 7.32 -18.29
CA GLY A 402 13.39 6.79 -18.57
C GLY A 402 13.39 5.28 -18.64
N VAL A 403 12.82 4.62 -17.62
CA VAL A 403 12.74 3.15 -17.58
C VAL A 403 11.72 2.56 -18.57
N LEU A 404 10.64 3.28 -18.89
CA LEU A 404 9.67 2.78 -19.88
C LEU A 404 10.17 2.92 -21.32
N LEU A 405 10.87 4.01 -21.64
CA LEU A 405 11.57 4.16 -22.92
C LEU A 405 12.69 3.13 -23.04
N ALA A 406 13.43 2.86 -21.96
CA ALA A 406 14.43 1.78 -21.93
C ALA A 406 13.80 0.40 -22.20
N ALA A 407 12.66 0.09 -21.58
CA ALA A 407 11.93 -1.15 -21.85
C ALA A 407 11.48 -1.26 -23.32
N GLY A 408 10.96 -0.17 -23.89
CA GLY A 408 10.57 -0.11 -25.29
C GLY A 408 11.75 -0.27 -26.26
N LEU A 409 12.89 0.36 -25.96
CA LEU A 409 14.12 0.22 -26.75
C LEU A 409 14.70 -1.20 -26.67
N LEU A 410 14.72 -1.80 -25.46
CA LEU A 410 15.13 -3.20 -25.29
C LEU A 410 14.22 -4.12 -26.10
N ALA A 411 12.89 -3.93 -26.02
CA ALA A 411 11.93 -4.69 -26.81
C ALA A 411 12.17 -4.54 -28.32
N LYS A 412 12.47 -3.31 -28.79
CA LYS A 412 12.83 -3.05 -30.18
C LYS A 412 14.06 -3.85 -30.61
N LYS A 413 15.17 -3.74 -29.88
CA LYS A 413 16.42 -4.45 -30.19
C LYS A 413 16.23 -5.97 -30.14
N ALA A 414 15.49 -6.48 -29.15
CA ALA A 414 15.17 -7.90 -29.01
C ALA A 414 14.36 -8.44 -30.20
N VAL A 415 13.29 -7.75 -30.60
CA VAL A 415 12.47 -8.15 -31.76
C VAL A 415 13.26 -8.09 -33.06
N GLU A 416 14.09 -7.05 -33.26
CA GLU A 416 14.92 -6.92 -34.46
C GLU A 416 15.97 -8.04 -34.56
N ALA A 417 16.50 -8.47 -33.41
CA ALA A 417 17.36 -9.64 -33.27
C ALA A 417 16.63 -10.99 -33.46
N GLY A 418 15.30 -11.00 -33.46
CA GLY A 418 14.45 -12.18 -33.66
C GLY A 418 14.09 -12.94 -32.38
N LEU A 419 14.20 -12.30 -31.22
CA LEU A 419 13.77 -12.88 -29.94
C LEU A 419 12.23 -12.80 -29.78
N THR A 420 11.68 -13.76 -29.04
CA THR A 420 10.26 -13.85 -28.71
C THR A 420 10.09 -14.29 -27.26
N VAL A 421 8.95 -13.96 -26.65
CA VAL A 421 8.57 -14.46 -25.31
C VAL A 421 7.88 -15.82 -25.42
N PRO A 422 8.18 -16.81 -24.55
CA PRO A 422 7.46 -18.07 -24.49
C PRO A 422 5.94 -17.88 -24.28
N LYS A 423 5.12 -18.62 -25.02
CA LYS A 423 3.66 -18.38 -25.11
C LYS A 423 2.88 -18.60 -23.81
N HIS A 424 3.42 -19.36 -22.87
CA HIS A 424 2.76 -19.64 -21.59
C HIS A 424 2.94 -18.50 -20.56
N ILE A 425 3.81 -17.52 -20.85
CA ILE A 425 4.08 -16.39 -19.95
C ILE A 425 2.98 -15.34 -20.12
N LYS A 426 2.38 -14.95 -19.01
CA LYS A 426 1.39 -13.87 -18.96
C LYS A 426 2.10 -12.51 -18.93
N THR A 427 2.30 -11.93 -20.11
CA THR A 427 2.86 -10.58 -20.27
C THR A 427 1.79 -9.49 -20.24
N SER A 428 2.09 -8.37 -19.59
CA SER A 428 1.18 -7.23 -19.53
C SER A 428 1.90 -5.88 -19.37
N LEU A 429 1.37 -4.86 -20.03
CA LEU A 429 1.70 -3.45 -19.80
C LEU A 429 0.48 -2.76 -19.19
N ALA A 430 0.63 -2.24 -17.97
CA ALA A 430 -0.40 -1.50 -17.26
C ALA A 430 0.14 -0.12 -16.83
N PRO A 431 0.07 0.89 -17.71
CA PRO A 431 0.62 2.21 -17.41
C PRO A 431 -0.18 2.95 -16.33
N GLY A 432 0.49 3.76 -15.51
CA GLY A 432 -0.18 4.59 -14.52
C GLY A 432 -0.77 5.89 -15.07
N SER A 433 -0.64 6.19 -16.35
CA SER A 433 -1.48 7.18 -17.06
C SER A 433 -1.48 6.94 -18.57
N ARG A 434 -2.45 7.51 -19.29
CA ARG A 434 -2.52 7.44 -20.77
C ARG A 434 -1.35 8.14 -21.46
N VAL A 435 -0.66 9.05 -20.77
CA VAL A 435 0.51 9.78 -21.30
C VAL A 435 1.64 8.80 -21.66
N VAL A 436 1.77 7.71 -20.91
CA VAL A 436 2.73 6.64 -21.19
C VAL A 436 2.53 6.01 -22.56
N THR A 437 1.30 5.59 -22.83
CA THR A 437 0.95 4.98 -24.11
C THR A 437 1.23 5.95 -25.26
N GLU A 438 0.80 7.21 -25.10
CA GLU A 438 1.01 8.26 -26.10
C GLU A 438 2.49 8.47 -26.46
N TYR A 439 3.39 8.55 -25.48
CA TYR A 439 4.81 8.76 -25.80
C TYR A 439 5.48 7.49 -26.33
N LEU A 440 5.07 6.29 -25.90
CA LEU A 440 5.60 5.03 -26.43
C LEU A 440 5.19 4.83 -27.89
N GLU A 441 3.97 5.23 -28.26
CA GLU A 441 3.50 5.25 -29.63
C GLU A 441 4.27 6.26 -30.48
N LYS A 442 4.38 7.51 -30.01
CA LYS A 442 5.12 8.58 -30.71
C LYS A 442 6.61 8.28 -30.88
N ALA A 443 7.22 7.57 -29.94
CA ALA A 443 8.60 7.10 -30.03
C ALA A 443 8.75 5.88 -30.94
N GLY A 444 7.66 5.29 -31.43
CA GLY A 444 7.67 4.08 -32.26
C GLY A 444 8.07 2.82 -31.51
N LEU A 445 7.90 2.80 -30.18
CA LEU A 445 8.33 1.70 -29.31
C LEU A 445 7.20 0.76 -28.89
N LEU A 446 5.95 1.26 -28.79
CA LEU A 446 4.83 0.45 -28.31
C LEU A 446 4.64 -0.83 -29.15
N ALA A 447 4.67 -0.72 -30.48
CA ALA A 447 4.50 -1.87 -31.38
C ALA A 447 5.52 -3.00 -31.14
N TYR A 448 6.71 -2.70 -30.62
CA TYR A 448 7.72 -3.71 -30.29
C TYR A 448 7.45 -4.38 -28.94
N LEU A 449 6.98 -3.62 -27.95
CA LEU A 449 6.46 -4.18 -26.69
C LEU A 449 5.30 -5.14 -26.98
N GLU A 450 4.38 -4.75 -27.84
CA GLU A 450 3.23 -5.58 -28.24
C GLU A 450 3.64 -6.87 -28.95
N LYS A 451 4.67 -6.85 -29.80
CA LYS A 451 5.22 -8.06 -30.43
C LYS A 451 5.77 -9.07 -29.42
N LEU A 452 6.21 -8.60 -28.24
CA LEU A 452 6.63 -9.43 -27.11
C LEU A 452 5.48 -9.74 -26.14
N GLY A 453 4.24 -9.34 -26.47
CA GLY A 453 3.04 -9.57 -25.67
C GLY A 453 2.75 -8.51 -24.60
N PHE A 454 3.57 -7.46 -24.48
CA PHE A 454 3.34 -6.34 -23.57
C PHE A 454 2.34 -5.33 -24.16
N ASN A 455 1.16 -5.80 -24.56
CA ASN A 455 0.05 -4.93 -24.95
C ASN A 455 -0.48 -4.16 -23.74
N VAL A 456 -0.96 -2.93 -23.99
CA VAL A 456 -1.68 -2.15 -22.97
C VAL A 456 -2.91 -2.94 -22.55
N ALA A 457 -2.93 -3.37 -21.30
CA ALA A 457 -3.97 -4.23 -20.75
C ALA A 457 -4.93 -3.47 -19.82
N ALA A 458 -4.49 -2.37 -19.20
CA ALA A 458 -5.28 -1.50 -18.34
C ALA A 458 -4.52 -0.21 -17.99
N TYR A 459 -5.23 0.79 -17.44
CA TYR A 459 -4.64 1.91 -16.72
C TYR A 459 -5.04 1.83 -15.24
N GLY A 460 -4.29 1.06 -14.44
CA GLY A 460 -4.60 0.78 -13.05
C GLY A 460 -3.56 -0.12 -12.35
N CYS A 461 -3.71 -0.33 -11.05
CA CYS A 461 -2.75 -1.03 -10.19
C CYS A 461 -2.49 -2.47 -10.60
N THR A 462 -3.51 -3.18 -11.09
CA THR A 462 -3.40 -4.52 -11.72
C THR A 462 -2.50 -5.49 -10.94
N THR A 463 -1.49 -6.08 -11.58
CA THR A 463 -0.56 -7.05 -11.00
C THR A 463 0.14 -6.53 -9.74
N CYS A 464 0.39 -5.22 -9.62
CA CYS A 464 1.03 -4.63 -8.43
C CYS A 464 0.23 -4.84 -7.14
N ILE A 465 -1.11 -4.84 -7.23
CA ILE A 465 -2.00 -5.09 -6.08
C ILE A 465 -2.46 -6.55 -5.97
N GLY A 466 -2.02 -7.42 -6.89
CA GLY A 466 -2.46 -8.81 -6.99
C GLY A 466 -3.64 -9.04 -7.92
N ASN A 467 -4.10 -8.01 -8.64
CA ASN A 467 -5.11 -8.12 -9.70
C ASN A 467 -4.50 -8.61 -11.01
N ALA A 468 -3.64 -9.63 -10.93
CA ALA A 468 -2.93 -10.19 -12.06
C ALA A 468 -3.83 -11.06 -12.96
N GLY A 469 -5.08 -11.31 -12.56
CA GLY A 469 -5.94 -12.35 -13.14
C GLY A 469 -5.37 -13.75 -12.93
N ASP A 470 -6.08 -14.79 -13.37
CA ASP A 470 -5.64 -16.17 -13.17
C ASP A 470 -4.64 -16.64 -14.24
N LEU A 471 -3.89 -17.70 -13.94
CA LEU A 471 -3.17 -18.53 -14.91
C LEU A 471 -4.15 -19.52 -15.56
N THR A 472 -3.71 -20.26 -16.58
CA THR A 472 -4.58 -21.30 -17.15
C THR A 472 -4.82 -22.43 -16.13
N PRO A 473 -5.98 -23.12 -16.18
CA PRO A 473 -6.27 -24.22 -15.26
C PRO A 473 -5.19 -25.29 -15.24
N GLU A 474 -4.60 -25.63 -16.39
CA GLU A 474 -3.57 -26.66 -16.52
C GLU A 474 -2.26 -26.26 -15.84
N ILE A 475 -1.87 -24.98 -15.92
CA ILE A 475 -0.68 -24.45 -15.23
C ILE A 475 -0.94 -24.45 -13.71
N ASN A 476 -2.11 -24.00 -13.28
CA ASN A 476 -2.49 -23.98 -11.87
C ASN A 476 -2.51 -25.40 -11.26
N GLU A 477 -3.06 -26.36 -11.99
CA GLU A 477 -3.06 -27.76 -11.58
C GLU A 477 -1.63 -28.30 -11.49
N ALA A 478 -0.79 -28.06 -12.49
CA ALA A 478 0.59 -28.51 -12.50
C ALA A 478 1.41 -27.94 -11.33
N ILE A 479 1.26 -26.65 -11.02
CA ILE A 479 1.92 -26.00 -9.88
C ILE A 479 1.46 -26.65 -8.57
N THR A 480 0.14 -26.81 -8.38
CA THR A 480 -0.43 -27.27 -7.12
C THR A 480 -0.11 -28.75 -6.87
N LYS A 481 -0.31 -29.60 -7.89
CA LYS A 481 -0.10 -31.05 -7.81
C LYS A 481 1.35 -31.41 -7.54
N ASN A 482 2.28 -30.67 -8.12
CA ASN A 482 3.70 -30.95 -8.02
C ASN A 482 4.43 -30.02 -7.05
N ASP A 483 3.73 -29.16 -6.31
CA ASP A 483 4.32 -28.16 -5.40
C ASP A 483 5.49 -27.38 -6.04
N LEU A 484 5.24 -26.74 -7.19
CA LEU A 484 6.27 -26.04 -7.96
C LEU A 484 6.52 -24.62 -7.42
N ILE A 485 7.78 -24.19 -7.49
CA ILE A 485 8.22 -22.85 -7.17
C ILE A 485 8.43 -22.09 -8.49
N CYS A 486 7.33 -21.61 -9.09
CA CYS A 486 7.36 -20.75 -10.26
C CYS A 486 7.41 -19.26 -9.87
N ALA A 487 7.84 -18.41 -10.81
CA ALA A 487 8.16 -17.02 -10.56
C ALA A 487 7.20 -16.03 -11.24
N ALA A 488 6.99 -14.88 -10.60
CA ALA A 488 6.55 -13.65 -11.25
C ALA A 488 7.69 -12.62 -11.24
N VAL A 489 7.84 -11.86 -12.33
CA VAL A 489 8.77 -10.73 -12.42
C VAL A 489 7.96 -9.48 -12.76
N LEU A 490 8.02 -8.46 -11.91
CA LEU A 490 7.21 -7.26 -12.08
C LEU A 490 7.97 -5.99 -11.70
N SER A 491 7.56 -4.88 -12.28
CA SER A 491 8.07 -3.53 -11.93
C SER A 491 7.27 -2.87 -10.79
N GLY A 492 6.81 -3.69 -9.84
CA GLY A 492 6.12 -3.25 -8.64
C GLY A 492 7.05 -2.82 -7.51
N ASN A 493 6.48 -2.70 -6.32
CA ASN A 493 7.19 -2.39 -5.06
C ASN A 493 7.02 -3.48 -3.98
N ARG A 494 6.10 -4.43 -4.17
CA ARG A 494 5.84 -5.53 -3.23
C ARG A 494 5.83 -6.88 -3.92
N ASN A 495 6.42 -7.86 -3.25
CA ASN A 495 6.64 -9.22 -3.76
C ASN A 495 6.43 -10.29 -2.67
N PHE A 496 5.61 -9.98 -1.65
CA PHE A 496 5.22 -10.95 -0.62
C PHE A 496 4.55 -12.18 -1.22
N GLU A 497 4.69 -13.33 -0.55
CA GLU A 497 4.05 -14.57 -0.98
C GLU A 497 2.53 -14.39 -1.10
N ALA A 498 1.94 -14.98 -2.16
CA ALA A 498 0.52 -14.87 -2.49
C ALA A 498 0.00 -13.44 -2.76
N ARG A 499 0.87 -12.41 -2.80
CA ARG A 499 0.49 -11.04 -3.16
C ARG A 499 0.22 -10.88 -4.65
N ILE A 500 1.11 -11.38 -5.50
CA ILE A 500 1.04 -11.18 -6.95
C ILE A 500 0.04 -12.15 -7.59
N HIS A 501 0.15 -13.42 -7.23
CA HIS A 501 -0.74 -14.49 -7.65
C HIS A 501 -0.75 -15.58 -6.57
N PRO A 502 -1.90 -16.17 -6.22
CA PRO A 502 -2.00 -17.13 -5.11
C PRO A 502 -1.11 -18.38 -5.28
N ASN A 503 -0.85 -18.78 -6.52
CA ASN A 503 -0.06 -19.97 -6.86
C ASN A 503 1.44 -19.69 -7.12
N LEU A 504 1.88 -18.42 -7.14
CA LEU A 504 3.28 -18.08 -7.38
C LEU A 504 3.99 -17.71 -6.06
N LYS A 505 4.89 -18.60 -5.62
CA LYS A 505 5.63 -18.48 -4.36
C LYS A 505 6.88 -17.59 -4.48
N ALA A 506 7.43 -17.43 -5.69
CA ALA A 506 8.58 -16.57 -5.93
C ALA A 506 8.18 -15.34 -6.75
N ASN A 507 8.49 -14.15 -6.25
CA ASN A 507 8.13 -12.90 -6.89
C ASN A 507 9.34 -11.94 -6.85
N PHE A 508 9.68 -11.37 -8.00
CA PHE A 508 10.83 -10.48 -8.12
C PHE A 508 10.43 -9.09 -8.60
N LEU A 509 10.88 -8.09 -7.87
CA LEU A 509 10.83 -6.69 -8.27
C LEU A 509 12.00 -6.40 -9.20
N ALA A 510 11.74 -5.79 -10.36
CA ALA A 510 12.76 -5.49 -11.36
C ALA A 510 12.41 -4.22 -12.14
N SER A 511 13.41 -3.59 -12.75
CA SER A 511 13.16 -2.47 -13.67
C SER A 511 12.34 -2.95 -14.88
N PRO A 512 11.49 -2.10 -15.48
CA PRO A 512 10.76 -2.42 -16.71
C PRO A 512 11.59 -3.10 -17.82
N PRO A 513 12.83 -2.68 -18.17
CA PRO A 513 13.63 -3.42 -19.15
C PRO A 513 14.04 -4.81 -18.67
N LEU A 514 14.32 -5.00 -17.36
CA LEU A 514 14.59 -6.34 -16.82
C LEU A 514 13.36 -7.24 -16.81
N VAL A 515 12.16 -6.70 -16.61
CA VAL A 515 10.90 -7.46 -16.77
C VAL A 515 10.82 -8.03 -18.20
N VAL A 516 11.14 -7.22 -19.22
CA VAL A 516 11.15 -7.68 -20.62
C VAL A 516 12.26 -8.73 -20.83
N ALA A 517 13.46 -8.51 -20.29
CA ALA A 517 14.57 -9.46 -20.42
C ALA A 517 14.24 -10.84 -19.80
N TYR A 518 13.69 -10.87 -18.59
CA TYR A 518 13.27 -12.11 -17.94
C TYR A 518 12.06 -12.77 -18.61
N ALA A 519 11.16 -11.99 -19.21
CA ALA A 519 10.08 -12.56 -20.04
C ALA A 519 10.64 -13.31 -21.25
N ILE A 520 11.67 -12.77 -21.92
CA ILE A 520 12.32 -13.44 -23.05
C ILE A 520 13.11 -14.67 -22.57
N ALA A 521 13.84 -14.53 -21.47
CA ALA A 521 14.63 -15.62 -20.88
C ALA A 521 13.75 -16.79 -20.40
N GLY A 522 12.54 -16.49 -19.92
CA GLY A 522 11.52 -17.46 -19.52
C GLY A 522 11.72 -18.11 -18.15
N ASN A 523 12.88 -17.96 -17.53
CA ASN A 523 13.19 -18.57 -16.23
C ASN A 523 14.19 -17.71 -15.44
N VAL A 524 13.97 -17.55 -14.13
CA VAL A 524 14.86 -16.76 -13.24
C VAL A 524 16.18 -17.45 -12.90
N THR A 525 16.29 -18.75 -13.16
CA THR A 525 17.52 -19.55 -13.03
C THR A 525 18.47 -19.40 -14.20
N LYS A 526 18.19 -18.47 -15.12
CA LYS A 526 19.10 -18.09 -16.19
C LYS A 526 19.95 -16.91 -15.73
N ASP A 527 21.27 -17.05 -15.76
CA ASP A 527 22.18 -15.94 -15.47
C ASP A 527 22.28 -15.02 -16.69
N LEU A 528 21.57 -13.89 -16.65
CA LEU A 528 21.52 -12.94 -17.76
C LEU A 528 22.87 -12.22 -18.03
N MET A 529 23.85 -12.35 -17.12
CA MET A 529 25.18 -11.77 -17.29
C MET A 529 26.14 -12.69 -18.04
N THR A 530 25.92 -14.01 -17.99
CA THR A 530 26.83 -15.00 -18.58
C THR A 530 26.17 -15.91 -19.62
N GLU A 531 24.84 -16.00 -19.62
CA GLU A 531 24.05 -16.81 -20.54
C GLU A 531 23.26 -15.91 -21.52
N PRO A 532 23.05 -16.34 -22.78
CA PRO A 532 22.30 -15.53 -23.75
C PRO A 532 20.84 -15.42 -23.32
N VAL A 533 20.24 -14.23 -23.35
CA VAL A 533 18.82 -14.01 -23.05
C VAL A 533 17.94 -14.94 -23.90
N GLY A 534 18.28 -15.11 -25.18
CA GLY A 534 17.68 -16.11 -26.06
C GLY A 534 18.48 -16.29 -27.35
N HIS A 535 17.93 -17.07 -28.27
CA HIS A 535 18.53 -17.29 -29.60
C HIS A 535 17.68 -16.59 -30.65
N GLY A 536 18.31 -15.69 -31.41
CA GLY A 536 17.68 -14.89 -32.46
C GLY A 536 17.68 -15.59 -33.83
N LYS A 537 17.57 -14.79 -34.90
CA LYS A 537 17.58 -15.29 -36.29
C LYS A 537 18.82 -16.13 -36.58
N GLY A 538 18.64 -17.28 -37.23
CA GLY A 538 19.73 -18.20 -37.57
C GLY A 538 20.39 -18.88 -36.37
N GLY A 539 19.76 -18.87 -35.18
CA GLY A 539 20.30 -19.48 -33.97
C GLY A 539 21.39 -18.65 -33.27
N LYS A 540 21.57 -17.38 -33.64
CA LYS A 540 22.56 -16.50 -33.00
C LYS A 540 22.21 -16.30 -31.51
N ALA A 541 23.16 -16.59 -30.63
CA ALA A 541 23.05 -16.25 -29.21
C ALA A 541 23.00 -14.72 -29.04
N ILE A 542 21.99 -14.22 -28.32
CA ILE A 542 21.81 -12.80 -28.02
C ILE A 542 21.95 -12.60 -26.51
N TYR A 543 22.93 -11.82 -26.09
CA TYR A 543 23.22 -11.51 -24.69
C TYR A 543 22.50 -10.23 -24.26
N LEU A 544 22.38 -10.01 -22.95
CA LEU A 544 21.69 -8.83 -22.42
C LEU A 544 22.33 -7.53 -22.94
N GLY A 545 23.67 -7.48 -22.99
CA GLY A 545 24.42 -6.33 -23.50
C GLY A 545 24.17 -6.01 -24.99
N ASP A 546 23.75 -6.99 -25.80
CA ASP A 546 23.44 -6.76 -27.22
C ASP A 546 22.15 -5.95 -27.41
N ILE A 547 21.22 -6.05 -26.45
CA ILE A 547 19.88 -5.48 -26.53
C ILE A 547 19.59 -4.42 -25.47
N TRP A 548 20.53 -4.20 -24.53
CA TRP A 548 20.38 -3.14 -23.54
C TRP A 548 20.49 -1.75 -24.21
N PRO A 549 19.60 -0.80 -23.88
CA PRO A 549 19.68 0.55 -24.41
C PRO A 549 20.75 1.37 -23.69
N SER A 550 21.40 2.28 -24.40
CA SER A 550 22.26 3.27 -23.77
C SER A 550 21.46 4.43 -23.18
N SER A 551 22.03 5.16 -22.23
CA SER A 551 21.44 6.38 -21.66
C SER A 551 21.17 7.43 -22.74
N ASP A 552 22.03 7.54 -23.75
CA ASP A 552 21.86 8.46 -24.89
C ASP A 552 20.69 8.06 -25.81
N GLU A 553 20.43 6.76 -26.00
CA GLU A 553 19.25 6.29 -26.72
C GLU A 553 17.96 6.67 -25.99
N VAL A 554 17.94 6.51 -24.66
CA VAL A 554 16.80 6.90 -23.82
C VAL A 554 16.61 8.42 -23.83
N HIS A 555 17.68 9.19 -23.60
CA HIS A 555 17.64 10.65 -23.52
C HIS A 555 17.08 11.30 -24.79
N ARG A 556 17.47 10.81 -25.98
CA ARG A 556 16.94 11.31 -27.26
C ARG A 556 15.44 11.20 -27.41
N LEU A 557 14.80 10.26 -26.71
CA LEU A 557 13.36 10.02 -26.75
C LEU A 557 12.59 10.73 -25.62
N MET A 558 13.26 11.27 -24.60
CA MET A 558 12.61 11.94 -23.46
C MET A 558 11.72 13.12 -23.86
N LYS A 559 12.03 13.80 -24.96
CA LYS A 559 11.20 14.88 -25.54
C LYS A 559 9.76 14.47 -25.87
N HIS A 560 9.52 13.17 -26.12
CA HIS A 560 8.18 12.65 -26.37
C HIS A 560 7.39 12.49 -25.06
N ALA A 561 8.07 12.13 -23.98
CA ALA A 561 7.47 11.89 -22.68
C ALA A 561 7.26 13.17 -21.86
N MET A 562 8.14 14.18 -22.01
CA MET A 562 8.00 15.49 -21.36
C MET A 562 7.37 16.50 -22.34
N ASN A 563 6.10 16.28 -22.67
CA ASN A 563 5.35 17.13 -23.60
C ASN A 563 4.16 17.82 -22.91
N PRO A 564 4.25 19.12 -22.59
CA PRO A 564 3.23 19.87 -21.84
C PRO A 564 1.82 19.79 -22.44
N LYS A 565 1.73 19.73 -23.77
CA LYS A 565 0.45 19.68 -24.50
C LYS A 565 -0.27 18.36 -24.23
N VAL A 566 0.46 17.24 -24.26
CA VAL A 566 -0.10 15.90 -24.04
C VAL A 566 -0.71 15.78 -22.63
N PHE A 567 -0.02 16.27 -21.60
CA PHE A 567 -0.54 16.24 -20.23
C PHE A 567 -1.83 17.07 -20.11
N ARG A 568 -1.84 18.31 -20.60
CA ARG A 568 -3.04 19.18 -20.56
C ARG A 568 -4.22 18.56 -21.30
N GLU A 569 -4.01 18.02 -22.50
CA GLU A 569 -5.05 17.38 -23.31
C GLU A 569 -5.59 16.11 -22.66
N ASN A 570 -4.73 15.29 -22.04
CA ASN A 570 -5.16 14.09 -21.33
C ASN A 570 -6.02 14.43 -20.10
N TYR A 571 -5.54 15.32 -19.23
CA TYR A 571 -6.21 15.59 -17.97
C TYR A 571 -7.43 16.51 -18.08
N ALA A 572 -7.54 17.31 -19.15
CA ALA A 572 -8.77 18.04 -19.45
C ALA A 572 -9.97 17.09 -19.66
N GLN A 573 -9.73 15.85 -20.12
CA GLN A 573 -10.77 14.85 -20.36
C GLN A 573 -11.37 14.27 -19.08
N VAL A 574 -10.72 14.38 -17.92
CA VAL A 574 -11.27 13.84 -16.65
C VAL A 574 -12.67 14.40 -16.38
N LYS A 575 -12.89 15.69 -16.65
CA LYS A 575 -14.19 16.35 -16.50
C LYS A 575 -15.03 16.31 -17.77
N SER A 576 -14.43 16.55 -18.94
CA SER A 576 -15.20 16.76 -20.19
C SER A 576 -15.51 15.47 -20.96
N ASN A 577 -14.72 14.40 -20.78
CA ASN A 577 -14.87 13.13 -21.48
C ASN A 577 -14.39 11.96 -20.60
N PRO A 578 -15.12 11.65 -19.50
CA PRO A 578 -14.71 10.63 -18.54
C PRO A 578 -14.80 9.20 -19.09
N GLY A 579 -15.37 9.02 -20.29
CA GLY A 579 -15.46 7.76 -21.01
C GLY A 579 -16.88 7.17 -21.02
N LYS A 580 -17.24 6.56 -22.16
CA LYS A 580 -18.60 6.05 -22.42
C LYS A 580 -19.12 5.04 -21.40
N LEU A 581 -18.24 4.22 -20.81
CA LEU A 581 -18.63 3.25 -19.79
C LEU A 581 -19.00 3.96 -18.47
N TRP A 582 -18.24 4.99 -18.07
CA TRP A 582 -18.52 5.81 -16.89
C TRP A 582 -19.80 6.61 -17.04
N GLU A 583 -20.02 7.24 -18.20
CA GLU A 583 -21.24 8.01 -18.48
C GLU A 583 -22.52 7.18 -18.29
N LYS A 584 -22.48 5.89 -18.62
CA LYS A 584 -23.62 4.96 -18.48
C LYS A 584 -23.94 4.57 -17.03
N VAL A 585 -23.03 4.77 -16.09
CA VAL A 585 -23.27 4.47 -14.66
C VAL A 585 -24.29 5.48 -14.12
N LYS A 586 -25.43 5.01 -13.61
CA LYS A 586 -26.46 5.88 -13.01
C LYS A 586 -26.24 5.97 -11.50
N GLY A 587 -25.89 7.16 -11.00
CA GLY A 587 -25.80 7.41 -9.56
C GLY A 587 -27.17 7.58 -8.90
N VAL A 588 -27.20 7.46 -7.57
CA VAL A 588 -28.37 7.77 -6.73
C VAL A 588 -28.35 9.26 -6.36
N LYS A 589 -29.52 9.87 -6.14
CA LYS A 589 -29.66 11.27 -5.70
C LYS A 589 -29.98 11.33 -4.21
N GLY A 590 -29.61 12.43 -3.55
CA GLY A 590 -29.94 12.70 -2.15
C GLY A 590 -28.69 12.95 -1.31
N GLN A 591 -28.87 13.63 -0.17
CA GLN A 591 -27.77 13.96 0.74
C GLN A 591 -27.39 12.81 1.68
N VAL A 592 -28.34 11.89 1.91
CA VAL A 592 -28.20 10.69 2.74
C VAL A 592 -28.34 9.48 1.84
N TYR A 593 -27.49 8.47 2.03
CA TYR A 593 -27.56 7.23 1.25
C TYR A 593 -28.68 6.32 1.80
N ASP A 594 -29.38 5.63 0.90
CA ASP A 594 -30.58 4.85 1.18
C ASP A 594 -30.31 3.38 1.51
N TRP A 595 -29.05 2.91 1.36
CA TRP A 595 -28.59 1.56 1.72
C TRP A 595 -29.45 0.42 1.13
N PRO A 596 -29.52 0.30 -0.21
CA PRO A 596 -30.26 -0.80 -0.83
C PRO A 596 -29.67 -2.16 -0.45
N THR A 597 -30.49 -3.22 -0.53
CA THR A 597 -30.01 -4.60 -0.34
C THR A 597 -28.88 -4.89 -1.33
N SER A 598 -27.69 -5.17 -0.77
CA SER A 598 -26.45 -5.18 -1.54
C SER A 598 -25.44 -6.16 -0.95
N THR A 599 -24.64 -6.76 -1.83
CA THR A 599 -23.45 -7.53 -1.44
C THR A 599 -22.15 -6.73 -1.60
N TYR A 600 -22.21 -5.45 -1.99
CA TYR A 600 -21.06 -4.55 -2.15
C TYR A 600 -21.05 -3.37 -1.19
N ILE A 601 -22.21 -2.75 -0.92
CA ILE A 601 -22.35 -1.52 -0.14
C ILE A 601 -23.41 -1.75 0.95
N ALA A 602 -23.00 -1.88 2.20
CA ALA A 602 -23.90 -2.05 3.34
C ALA A 602 -23.59 -1.01 4.41
N LYS A 603 -24.62 -0.58 5.16
CA LYS A 603 -24.45 0.39 6.24
C LYS A 603 -23.50 -0.22 7.28
N PRO A 604 -22.35 0.40 7.58
CA PRO A 604 -21.46 -0.12 8.61
C PRO A 604 -22.10 -0.03 10.00
N PRO A 605 -21.90 -1.02 10.89
CA PRO A 605 -22.53 -1.06 12.21
C PRO A 605 -21.82 -0.20 13.26
N PHE A 606 -20.76 0.53 12.88
CA PHE A 606 -19.90 1.27 13.83
C PHE A 606 -20.61 2.34 14.65
N PHE A 607 -21.79 2.80 14.20
CA PHE A 607 -22.58 3.85 14.83
C PHE A 607 -23.93 3.36 15.38
N ASP A 608 -24.20 2.05 15.43
CA ASP A 608 -25.51 1.55 15.85
C ASP A 608 -25.83 1.90 17.31
N ASP A 609 -24.81 1.91 18.18
CA ASP A 609 -24.91 2.33 19.59
C ASP A 609 -24.43 3.78 19.83
N PHE A 610 -24.40 4.61 18.79
CA PHE A 610 -23.89 5.99 18.92
C PHE A 610 -24.81 6.86 19.78
N GLY A 611 -24.21 7.61 20.71
CA GLY A 611 -24.86 8.67 21.46
C GLY A 611 -23.91 9.86 21.70
N MET A 612 -24.48 11.03 22.05
CA MET A 612 -23.70 12.24 22.31
C MET A 612 -22.76 12.12 23.52
N GLN A 613 -23.05 11.20 24.44
CA GLN A 613 -22.16 10.84 25.55
C GLN A 613 -21.38 9.58 25.18
N ALA A 614 -20.08 9.56 25.48
CA ALA A 614 -19.26 8.38 25.27
C ALA A 614 -19.63 7.26 26.25
N SER A 615 -19.63 6.02 25.77
CA SER A 615 -19.73 4.83 26.62
C SER A 615 -18.41 4.58 27.35
N ASP A 616 -18.45 3.96 28.53
CA ASP A 616 -17.23 3.67 29.29
C ASP A 616 -16.38 2.58 28.61
N GLN A 617 -15.33 3.02 27.92
CA GLN A 617 -14.35 2.16 27.26
C GLN A 617 -13.26 1.63 28.22
N THR A 618 -13.27 2.05 29.49
CA THR A 618 -12.31 1.62 30.51
C THR A 618 -12.79 0.43 31.33
N SER A 619 -13.88 -0.22 30.91
CA SER A 619 -14.33 -1.47 31.54
C SER A 619 -13.20 -2.52 31.50
N ALA A 620 -12.96 -3.17 32.64
CA ALA A 620 -11.91 -4.17 32.77
C ALA A 620 -12.14 -5.31 31.77
N ILE A 621 -11.13 -5.62 30.95
CA ILE A 621 -11.14 -6.82 30.12
C ILE A 621 -10.80 -7.97 31.07
N SER A 622 -11.78 -8.80 31.41
CA SER A 622 -11.59 -9.94 32.31
C SER A 622 -12.09 -11.24 31.69
N GLY A 623 -11.40 -12.34 32.00
CA GLY A 623 -11.73 -13.67 31.52
C GLY A 623 -11.56 -13.86 30.01
N ALA A 624 -10.75 -13.02 29.37
CA ALA A 624 -10.58 -13.04 27.93
C ALA A 624 -9.89 -14.32 27.45
N ARG A 625 -10.14 -14.71 26.19
CA ARG A 625 -9.53 -15.85 25.51
C ARG A 625 -8.64 -15.41 24.35
N ALA A 626 -7.63 -16.21 24.02
CA ALA A 626 -6.84 -15.98 22.82
C ALA A 626 -7.66 -16.34 21.57
N LEU A 627 -7.84 -15.39 20.65
CA LEU A 627 -8.43 -15.68 19.33
C LEU A 627 -7.36 -16.22 18.36
N GLY A 628 -6.11 -15.79 18.53
CA GLY A 628 -4.99 -16.24 17.71
C GLY A 628 -3.63 -15.90 18.33
N LEU A 629 -2.67 -16.80 18.14
CA LEU A 629 -1.25 -16.59 18.43
C LEU A 629 -0.48 -16.51 17.11
N PHE A 630 0.13 -15.38 16.82
CA PHE A 630 0.84 -15.16 15.56
C PHE A 630 2.32 -14.88 15.78
N GLY A 631 3.12 -15.26 14.79
CA GLY A 631 4.57 -15.00 14.76
C GLY A 631 4.92 -13.58 14.33
N ASP A 632 6.14 -13.41 13.85
CA ASP A 632 6.66 -12.13 13.37
C ASP A 632 6.13 -11.75 11.98
N SER A 633 6.24 -10.46 11.63
CA SER A 633 5.93 -9.87 10.32
C SER A 633 4.54 -10.23 9.78
N ILE A 634 3.53 -10.27 10.64
CA ILE A 634 2.13 -10.44 10.23
C ILE A 634 1.69 -9.20 9.45
N THR A 635 1.63 -9.32 8.13
CA THR A 635 1.19 -8.23 7.26
C THR A 635 -0.31 -7.90 7.38
N THR A 636 -0.72 -6.69 7.00
CA THR A 636 -2.15 -6.35 6.84
C THR A 636 -2.84 -7.17 5.73
N ASP A 637 -2.10 -7.79 4.80
CA ASP A 637 -2.63 -8.77 3.85
C ASP A 637 -2.98 -10.10 4.54
N HIS A 638 -2.30 -10.48 5.64
CA HIS A 638 -2.70 -11.62 6.47
C HIS A 638 -3.96 -11.30 7.30
N ILE A 639 -4.03 -10.10 7.87
CA ILE A 639 -5.14 -9.66 8.75
C ILE A 639 -6.41 -9.38 7.95
N SER A 640 -6.29 -8.71 6.79
CA SER A 640 -7.43 -8.35 5.95
C SER A 640 -7.02 -8.50 4.48
N PRO A 641 -7.11 -9.71 3.89
CA PRO A 641 -6.71 -9.95 2.50
C PRO A 641 -7.52 -9.08 1.53
N ALA A 642 -6.92 -8.72 0.40
CA ALA A 642 -7.59 -7.94 -0.65
C ALA A 642 -7.90 -8.75 -1.92
N GLY A 643 -7.28 -9.92 -2.09
CA GLY A 643 -7.37 -10.74 -3.30
C GLY A 643 -8.62 -11.62 -3.36
N SER A 644 -8.50 -12.75 -4.08
CA SER A 644 -9.61 -13.66 -4.38
C SER A 644 -10.26 -14.27 -3.13
N ILE A 645 -11.57 -14.48 -3.21
CA ILE A 645 -12.37 -15.13 -2.16
C ILE A 645 -12.52 -16.61 -2.49
N LYS A 646 -12.16 -17.50 -1.56
CA LYS A 646 -12.35 -18.96 -1.73
C LYS A 646 -13.81 -19.32 -1.51
N GLU A 647 -14.33 -20.20 -2.35
CA GLU A 647 -15.70 -20.74 -2.23
C GLU A 647 -15.97 -21.39 -0.87
N SER A 648 -15.01 -22.16 -0.35
CA SER A 648 -15.11 -22.79 0.98
C SER A 648 -14.87 -21.85 2.16
N SER A 649 -14.49 -20.59 1.94
CA SER A 649 -14.29 -19.64 3.03
C SER A 649 -15.63 -19.15 3.60
N PRO A 650 -15.69 -18.66 4.86
CA PRO A 650 -16.92 -18.08 5.40
C PRO A 650 -17.52 -17.00 4.50
N ALA A 651 -16.69 -16.14 3.91
CA ALA A 651 -17.13 -15.09 2.99
C ALA A 651 -17.72 -15.67 1.69
N GLY A 652 -17.10 -16.71 1.13
CA GLY A 652 -17.59 -17.41 -0.06
C GLY A 652 -18.94 -18.09 0.18
N GLN A 653 -19.10 -18.77 1.32
CA GLN A 653 -20.36 -19.38 1.72
C GLN A 653 -21.48 -18.34 1.90
N TRP A 654 -21.16 -17.20 2.53
CA TRP A 654 -22.11 -16.09 2.66
C TRP A 654 -22.52 -15.51 1.31
N LEU A 655 -21.58 -15.31 0.39
CA LEU A 655 -21.87 -14.82 -0.96
C LEU A 655 -22.78 -15.77 -1.74
N LEU A 656 -22.54 -17.09 -1.67
CA LEU A 656 -23.41 -18.10 -2.29
C LEU A 656 -24.82 -18.07 -1.67
N ALA A 657 -24.91 -18.00 -0.35
CA ALA A 657 -26.18 -17.91 0.36
C ALA A 657 -26.98 -16.64 0.00
N ASN A 658 -26.29 -15.57 -0.44
CA ASN A 658 -26.89 -14.33 -0.92
C ASN A 658 -26.99 -14.26 -2.45
N GLY A 659 -26.95 -15.39 -3.15
CA GLY A 659 -27.23 -15.50 -4.58
C GLY A 659 -26.10 -15.01 -5.50
N VAL A 660 -24.87 -14.83 -5.00
CA VAL A 660 -23.71 -14.44 -5.81
C VAL A 660 -23.02 -15.70 -6.34
N ALA A 661 -22.91 -15.84 -7.65
CA ALA A 661 -22.17 -16.94 -8.26
C ALA A 661 -20.66 -16.80 -8.02
N LYS A 662 -19.93 -17.92 -8.00
CA LYS A 662 -18.47 -17.96 -7.79
C LYS A 662 -17.70 -17.02 -8.71
N ALA A 663 -18.07 -16.96 -9.98
CA ALA A 663 -17.44 -16.08 -10.96
C ALA A 663 -17.60 -14.58 -10.64
N ASP A 664 -18.61 -14.24 -9.84
CA ASP A 664 -18.99 -12.88 -9.45
C ASP A 664 -18.58 -12.54 -8.01
N PHE A 665 -17.84 -13.42 -7.32
CA PHE A 665 -17.31 -13.11 -5.99
C PHE A 665 -16.45 -11.85 -5.99
N ASN A 666 -15.75 -11.60 -7.10
CA ASN A 666 -14.77 -10.53 -7.24
C ASN A 666 -13.65 -10.73 -6.20
N SER A 667 -13.19 -9.68 -5.55
CA SER A 667 -12.09 -9.71 -4.57
C SER A 667 -12.53 -9.16 -3.21
N TYR A 668 -11.85 -9.53 -2.13
CA TYR A 668 -12.09 -8.90 -0.82
C TYR A 668 -11.93 -7.37 -0.88
N GLY A 669 -10.96 -6.86 -1.63
CA GLY A 669 -10.75 -5.43 -1.82
C GLY A 669 -11.96 -4.71 -2.43
N SER A 670 -12.62 -5.33 -3.40
CA SER A 670 -13.86 -4.82 -3.99
C SER A 670 -15.05 -4.85 -3.02
N ARG A 671 -15.02 -5.72 -2.01
CA ARG A 671 -16.11 -5.94 -1.04
C ARG A 671 -16.00 -5.08 0.21
N ARG A 672 -15.04 -4.16 0.26
CA ARG A 672 -14.78 -3.30 1.42
C ARG A 672 -15.91 -2.35 1.81
N GLY A 673 -16.88 -2.11 0.94
CA GLY A 673 -18.11 -1.39 1.31
C GLY A 673 -19.12 -2.26 2.08
N ASN A 674 -18.86 -3.55 2.29
CA ASN A 674 -19.79 -4.47 2.94
C ASN A 674 -19.11 -5.20 4.11
N HIS A 675 -19.58 -4.90 5.33
CA HIS A 675 -18.97 -5.43 6.55
C HIS A 675 -19.17 -6.94 6.74
N GLU A 676 -20.26 -7.53 6.27
CA GLU A 676 -20.51 -8.98 6.37
C GLU A 676 -19.42 -9.79 5.66
N VAL A 677 -19.02 -9.36 4.46
CA VAL A 677 -17.96 -10.01 3.69
C VAL A 677 -16.59 -9.77 4.33
N MET A 678 -16.33 -8.54 4.79
CA MET A 678 -15.02 -8.18 5.31
C MET A 678 -14.74 -8.75 6.70
N MET A 679 -15.74 -8.86 7.58
CA MET A 679 -15.63 -9.58 8.85
C MET A 679 -15.23 -11.03 8.61
N ARG A 680 -15.91 -11.71 7.68
CA ARG A 680 -15.61 -13.09 7.27
C ARG A 680 -14.26 -13.23 6.56
N GLY A 681 -13.75 -12.16 5.97
CA GLY A 681 -12.42 -12.08 5.39
C GLY A 681 -11.31 -11.81 6.40
N THR A 682 -11.64 -11.37 7.61
CA THR A 682 -10.64 -10.98 8.60
C THR A 682 -9.90 -12.22 9.12
N PHE A 683 -8.58 -12.18 9.04
CA PHE A 683 -7.63 -13.29 9.22
C PHE A 683 -7.87 -14.48 8.29
N ALA A 684 -8.59 -14.32 7.16
CA ALA A 684 -8.89 -15.42 6.23
C ALA A 684 -7.79 -15.69 5.17
N ASN A 685 -6.61 -15.06 5.30
CA ASN A 685 -5.53 -15.24 4.36
C ASN A 685 -5.07 -16.69 4.31
N VAL A 686 -4.81 -17.20 3.10
CA VAL A 686 -4.48 -18.61 2.87
C VAL A 686 -3.10 -19.04 3.38
N ARG A 687 -2.25 -18.07 3.76
CA ARG A 687 -0.87 -18.27 4.25
C ARG A 687 -0.69 -17.90 5.72
N ILE A 688 -1.71 -17.36 6.39
CA ILE A 688 -1.59 -17.05 7.82
C ILE A 688 -1.40 -18.34 8.62
N LYS A 689 -0.55 -18.29 9.65
CA LYS A 689 -0.22 -19.43 10.50
C LYS A 689 -0.57 -19.07 11.94
N ASN A 690 -1.56 -19.75 12.50
CA ASN A 690 -1.92 -19.62 13.90
C ASN A 690 -1.16 -20.65 14.74
N LEU A 691 -0.40 -20.18 15.71
CA LEU A 691 0.53 -20.96 16.52
C LEU A 691 -0.14 -21.65 17.72
N MET A 692 -1.44 -21.38 17.94
CA MET A 692 -2.29 -22.24 18.79
C MET A 692 -2.42 -23.66 18.22
N ILE A 693 -2.22 -23.82 16.90
CA ILE A 693 -2.28 -25.12 16.22
C ILE A 693 -0.85 -25.70 16.21
N PRO A 694 -0.64 -26.91 16.78
CA PRO A 694 0.66 -27.55 16.79
C PRO A 694 1.26 -27.72 15.39
N ALA A 695 2.59 -27.72 15.31
CA ALA A 695 3.27 -28.10 14.07
C ALA A 695 2.96 -29.56 13.72
N LYS A 696 2.93 -29.85 12.42
CA LYS A 696 2.87 -31.23 11.93
C LYS A 696 4.20 -31.95 12.24
N PRO A 697 4.25 -33.29 12.19
CA PRO A 697 5.49 -34.05 12.44
C PRO A 697 6.68 -33.67 11.55
N ASP A 698 6.43 -33.13 10.35
CA ASP A 698 7.44 -32.65 9.41
C ASP A 698 7.93 -31.21 9.72
N GLY A 699 7.46 -30.61 10.82
CA GLY A 699 7.77 -29.23 11.23
C GLY A 699 6.95 -28.15 10.52
N SER A 700 6.13 -28.51 9.53
CA SER A 700 5.27 -27.55 8.83
C SER A 700 4.09 -27.10 9.70
N ARG A 701 3.61 -25.88 9.47
CA ARG A 701 2.44 -25.31 10.15
C ARG A 701 1.21 -25.35 9.25
N LEU A 702 0.04 -25.53 9.84
CA LEU A 702 -1.22 -25.38 9.12
C LEU A 702 -1.37 -23.92 8.66
N GLU A 703 -1.60 -23.73 7.37
CA GLU A 703 -1.83 -22.42 6.77
C GLU A 703 -3.33 -22.20 6.54
N GLY A 704 -3.80 -20.98 6.77
CA GLY A 704 -5.18 -20.56 6.59
C GLY A 704 -5.77 -19.88 7.82
N GLY A 705 -6.90 -19.20 7.63
CA GLY A 705 -7.62 -18.47 8.67
C GLY A 705 -8.36 -19.36 9.67
N ILE A 706 -7.61 -20.19 10.39
CA ILE A 706 -8.10 -21.24 11.28
C ILE A 706 -7.59 -20.98 12.70
N THR A 707 -8.41 -21.29 13.69
CA THR A 707 -8.06 -21.25 15.12
C THR A 707 -8.67 -22.42 15.88
N VAL A 708 -8.33 -22.54 17.16
CA VAL A 708 -8.90 -23.52 18.08
C VAL A 708 -9.77 -22.76 19.06
N HIS A 709 -11.07 -23.05 19.06
CA HIS A 709 -11.99 -22.50 20.04
C HIS A 709 -11.77 -23.17 21.40
N GLN A 710 -11.52 -22.36 22.42
CA GLN A 710 -11.40 -22.78 23.81
C GLN A 710 -12.63 -22.34 24.61
N PRO A 711 -13.24 -23.21 25.43
CA PRO A 711 -12.67 -24.47 25.94
C PRO A 711 -13.03 -25.74 25.14
N SER A 712 -13.75 -25.64 24.02
CA SER A 712 -14.24 -26.86 23.32
C SER A 712 -13.14 -27.67 22.63
N GLY A 713 -11.99 -27.06 22.31
CA GLY A 713 -10.91 -27.66 21.51
C GLY A 713 -11.26 -27.80 20.03
N GLU A 714 -12.41 -27.27 19.59
CA GLU A 714 -12.89 -27.40 18.21
C GLU A 714 -12.08 -26.49 17.27
N THR A 715 -11.64 -27.04 16.14
CA THR A 715 -10.95 -26.27 15.11
C THR A 715 -11.97 -25.59 14.19
N LEU A 716 -11.95 -24.26 14.14
CA LEU A 716 -12.90 -23.43 13.40
C LEU A 716 -12.18 -22.40 12.53
N SER A 717 -12.90 -21.78 11.60
CA SER A 717 -12.40 -20.53 11.02
C SER A 717 -12.29 -19.46 12.11
N ILE A 718 -11.35 -18.52 11.98
CA ILE A 718 -11.20 -17.43 12.96
C ILE A 718 -12.50 -16.62 13.08
N TYR A 719 -13.21 -16.40 11.97
CA TYR A 719 -14.51 -15.75 11.97
C TYR A 719 -15.54 -16.53 12.81
N ASP A 720 -15.70 -17.84 12.58
CA ASP A 720 -16.71 -18.64 13.29
C ASP A 720 -16.39 -18.73 14.78
N ALA A 721 -15.11 -18.88 15.15
CA ALA A 721 -14.68 -18.85 16.55
C ALA A 721 -14.95 -17.49 17.21
N ALA A 722 -14.69 -16.38 16.50
CA ALA A 722 -14.97 -15.04 16.99
C ALA A 722 -16.47 -14.81 17.23
N MET A 723 -17.32 -15.19 16.28
CA MET A 723 -18.77 -15.08 16.43
C MET A 723 -19.30 -15.93 17.58
N ARG A 724 -18.72 -17.12 17.78
CA ARG A 724 -19.04 -17.98 18.94
C ARG A 724 -18.66 -17.31 20.25
N TYR A 725 -17.46 -16.74 20.37
CA TYR A 725 -17.07 -16.01 21.57
C TYR A 725 -17.96 -14.80 21.87
N ILE A 726 -18.40 -14.07 20.84
CA ILE A 726 -19.35 -12.97 20.99
C ILE A 726 -20.69 -13.49 21.54
N ALA A 727 -21.21 -14.60 21.00
CA ALA A 727 -22.44 -15.22 21.49
C ALA A 727 -22.30 -15.74 22.94
N GLU A 728 -21.12 -16.22 23.31
CA GLU A 728 -20.74 -16.65 24.67
C GLU A 728 -20.39 -15.46 25.59
N GLN A 729 -20.46 -14.21 25.12
CA GLN A 729 -20.08 -12.99 25.84
C GLN A 729 -18.66 -13.02 26.42
N THR A 730 -17.74 -13.72 25.74
CA THR A 730 -16.36 -13.88 26.17
C THR A 730 -15.46 -12.92 25.39
N PRO A 731 -14.75 -11.99 26.04
CA PRO A 731 -13.84 -11.08 25.35
C PRO A 731 -12.65 -11.85 24.76
N THR A 732 -12.10 -11.35 23.65
CA THR A 732 -10.93 -11.99 23.02
C THR A 732 -9.74 -11.04 22.89
N VAL A 733 -8.54 -11.63 22.88
CA VAL A 733 -7.26 -10.96 22.64
C VAL A 733 -6.48 -11.68 21.55
N ILE A 734 -5.63 -10.94 20.84
CA ILE A 734 -4.70 -11.50 19.84
C ILE A 734 -3.27 -11.30 20.33
N PHE A 735 -2.41 -12.28 20.12
CA PHE A 735 -0.97 -12.15 20.35
C PHE A 735 -0.18 -12.17 19.03
N GLY A 736 0.84 -11.32 18.92
CA GLY A 736 1.71 -11.20 17.74
C GLY A 736 3.19 -11.12 18.08
N GLY A 737 4.04 -11.39 17.10
CA GLY A 737 5.49 -11.21 17.18
C GLY A 737 5.95 -9.78 16.91
N GLU A 738 7.12 -9.64 16.31
CA GLU A 738 7.66 -8.37 15.82
C GLU A 738 6.94 -7.90 14.53
N GLU A 739 6.88 -6.59 14.31
CA GLU A 739 6.34 -5.96 13.09
C GLU A 739 4.89 -6.34 12.78
N TYR A 740 4.04 -6.50 13.80
CA TYR A 740 2.63 -6.81 13.63
C TYR A 740 1.90 -5.69 12.87
N GLY A 741 1.20 -6.05 11.80
CA GLY A 741 0.46 -5.12 10.94
C GLY A 741 1.30 -4.48 9.82
N THR A 742 2.42 -5.07 9.41
CA THR A 742 3.26 -4.49 8.35
C THR A 742 2.57 -4.44 6.97
N GLY A 743 2.86 -3.42 6.16
CA GLY A 743 2.44 -3.37 4.75
C GLY A 743 1.40 -2.30 4.39
N SER A 744 0.22 -2.71 3.91
CA SER A 744 -0.79 -1.82 3.31
C SER A 744 -1.54 -1.02 4.38
N SER A 745 -1.91 0.23 4.07
CA SER A 745 -2.60 1.15 4.99
C SER A 745 -4.08 0.83 5.28
N ARG A 746 -4.58 -0.34 4.85
CA ARG A 746 -6.02 -0.68 4.94
C ARG A 746 -6.51 -0.68 6.40
N ASP A 747 -7.51 0.15 6.67
CA ASP A 747 -8.18 0.27 7.97
C ASP A 747 -9.07 -0.95 8.29
N TRP A 748 -9.49 -1.71 7.28
CA TRP A 748 -10.20 -2.99 7.44
C TRP A 748 -9.43 -4.02 8.27
N ALA A 749 -8.09 -3.90 8.36
CA ALA A 749 -7.31 -4.71 9.29
C ALA A 749 -7.60 -4.39 10.76
N ALA A 750 -8.11 -3.20 11.09
CA ALA A 750 -8.57 -2.84 12.44
C ALA A 750 -10.09 -2.92 12.58
N LYS A 751 -10.86 -2.45 11.57
CA LYS A 751 -12.34 -2.57 11.56
C LYS A 751 -12.77 -4.03 11.67
N GLY A 752 -12.13 -4.92 10.90
CA GLY A 752 -12.36 -6.36 10.98
C GLY A 752 -12.05 -6.91 12.37
N THR A 753 -10.89 -6.59 12.93
CA THR A 753 -10.49 -7.00 14.27
C THR A 753 -11.49 -6.57 15.35
N GLN A 754 -11.95 -5.32 15.29
CA GLN A 754 -12.97 -4.79 16.21
C GLN A 754 -14.32 -5.52 16.06
N LEU A 755 -14.77 -5.75 14.82
CA LEU A 755 -16.04 -6.43 14.54
C LEU A 755 -16.00 -7.93 14.86
N LEU A 756 -14.82 -8.55 14.90
CA LEU A 756 -14.62 -9.89 15.45
C LEU A 756 -14.63 -9.91 17.00
N GLY A 757 -14.87 -8.77 17.66
CA GLY A 757 -15.01 -8.68 19.11
C GLY A 757 -13.67 -8.64 19.87
N VAL A 758 -12.54 -8.47 19.17
CA VAL A 758 -11.21 -8.41 19.78
C VAL A 758 -11.07 -7.11 20.57
N LYS A 759 -10.70 -7.22 21.84
CA LYS A 759 -10.57 -6.07 22.77
C LYS A 759 -9.16 -5.51 22.82
N ALA A 760 -8.15 -6.36 22.65
CA ALA A 760 -6.75 -5.95 22.66
C ALA A 760 -5.89 -6.81 21.73
N VAL A 761 -4.83 -6.20 21.21
CA VAL A 761 -3.76 -6.89 20.50
C VAL A 761 -2.46 -6.71 21.28
N VAL A 762 -1.79 -7.80 21.63
CA VAL A 762 -0.52 -7.80 22.37
C VAL A 762 0.61 -8.28 21.46
N ALA A 763 1.56 -7.42 21.10
CA ALA A 763 2.64 -7.77 20.18
C ALA A 763 4.03 -7.40 20.71
N ARG A 764 5.10 -7.92 20.11
CA ARG A 764 6.47 -7.46 20.44
C ARG A 764 6.75 -6.08 19.84
N SER A 765 6.19 -5.79 18.66
CA SER A 765 6.18 -4.45 18.06
C SER A 765 5.07 -4.33 17.01
N PHE A 766 4.69 -3.10 16.68
CA PHE A 766 3.68 -2.78 15.67
C PHE A 766 4.25 -1.94 14.54
N GLU A 767 3.70 -2.09 13.33
CA GLU A 767 3.82 -1.08 12.28
C GLU A 767 2.96 0.16 12.63
N ARG A 768 3.44 1.36 12.28
CA ARG A 768 2.86 2.66 12.64
C ARG A 768 1.39 2.80 12.27
N ILE A 769 1.04 2.56 10.99
CA ILE A 769 -0.32 2.78 10.48
C ILE A 769 -1.29 1.81 11.13
N HIS A 770 -0.91 0.53 11.25
CA HIS A 770 -1.79 -0.46 11.84
C HIS A 770 -2.07 -0.19 13.31
N ARG A 771 -1.06 0.22 14.09
CA ARG A 771 -1.25 0.65 15.48
C ARG A 771 -2.24 1.81 15.59
N SER A 772 -2.07 2.86 14.77
CA SER A 772 -3.02 3.99 14.74
C SER A 772 -4.44 3.53 14.40
N ASN A 773 -4.60 2.62 13.44
CA ASN A 773 -5.91 2.10 13.04
C ASN A 773 -6.59 1.30 14.18
N LEU A 774 -5.82 0.52 14.97
CA LEU A 774 -6.36 -0.21 16.12
C LEU A 774 -6.93 0.78 17.16
N VAL A 775 -6.16 1.80 17.54
CA VAL A 775 -6.62 2.86 18.44
C VAL A 775 -7.85 3.58 17.87
N GLY A 776 -7.83 3.92 16.58
CA GLY A 776 -8.93 4.58 15.88
C GLY A 776 -10.23 3.78 15.88
N MET A 777 -10.17 2.45 16.04
CA MET A 777 -11.32 1.56 16.18
C MET A 777 -11.63 1.17 17.63
N GLY A 778 -10.91 1.71 18.62
CA GLY A 778 -11.11 1.36 20.03
C GLY A 778 -10.56 -0.02 20.44
N VAL A 779 -9.65 -0.60 19.65
CA VAL A 779 -8.92 -1.82 20.02
C VAL A 779 -7.62 -1.43 20.69
N LEU A 780 -7.34 -1.95 21.89
CA LEU A 780 -6.18 -1.56 22.69
C LEU A 780 -4.88 -2.22 22.17
N PRO A 781 -3.91 -1.47 21.61
CA PRO A 781 -2.61 -2.04 21.24
C PRO A 781 -1.66 -2.04 22.44
N LEU A 782 -1.12 -3.21 22.76
CA LEU A 782 -0.23 -3.45 23.89
C LEU A 782 1.08 -4.06 23.40
N GLN A 783 2.20 -3.61 23.95
CA GLN A 783 3.52 -4.07 23.55
C GLN A 783 4.24 -4.75 24.72
N PHE A 784 4.85 -5.91 24.46
CA PHE A 784 5.76 -6.53 25.43
C PHE A 784 6.98 -5.63 25.71
N LYS A 785 7.49 -5.67 26.94
CA LYS A 785 8.69 -4.93 27.36
C LYS A 785 9.92 -5.84 27.36
N GLY A 786 11.08 -5.27 27.06
CA GLY A 786 12.34 -6.03 27.08
C GLY A 786 12.34 -7.22 26.11
N SER A 787 12.69 -8.40 26.62
CA SER A 787 12.71 -9.66 25.87
C SER A 787 11.41 -10.46 25.96
N ASP A 788 10.38 -9.92 26.63
CA ASP A 788 9.13 -10.64 26.81
C ASP A 788 8.41 -10.86 25.48
N SER A 789 7.72 -11.99 25.40
CA SER A 789 6.92 -12.43 24.25
C SER A 789 5.89 -13.45 24.73
N TRP A 790 4.87 -13.71 23.93
CA TRP A 790 3.92 -14.78 24.28
C TRP A 790 4.62 -16.16 24.33
N GLN A 791 5.66 -16.37 23.52
CA GLN A 791 6.49 -17.58 23.53
C GLN A 791 7.26 -17.74 24.84
N SER A 792 7.97 -16.69 25.29
CA SER A 792 8.80 -16.75 26.51
C SER A 792 7.95 -16.91 27.77
N LEU A 793 6.68 -16.51 27.72
CA LEU A 793 5.70 -16.68 28.80
C LEU A 793 5.00 -18.06 28.79
N GLY A 794 5.29 -18.89 27.77
CA GLY A 794 4.70 -20.21 27.60
C GLY A 794 3.22 -20.18 27.26
N ILE A 795 2.72 -19.11 26.64
CA ILE A 795 1.30 -18.97 26.26
C ILE A 795 0.99 -19.93 25.11
N GLN A 796 -0.01 -20.81 25.30
CA GLN A 796 -0.44 -21.81 24.32
C GLN A 796 -1.82 -21.49 23.70
N GLY A 797 -2.58 -20.60 24.34
CA GLY A 797 -3.89 -20.12 23.89
C GLY A 797 -5.07 -20.75 24.62
N ASP A 798 -4.83 -21.63 25.59
CA ASP A 798 -5.83 -22.29 26.44
C ASP A 798 -6.03 -21.60 27.81
N GLU A 799 -5.26 -20.54 28.06
CA GLU A 799 -5.32 -19.70 29.25
C GLU A 799 -6.54 -18.75 29.24
N ARG A 800 -6.75 -18.07 30.36
CA ARG A 800 -7.61 -16.88 30.46
C ARG A 800 -6.76 -15.65 30.75
N PHE A 801 -7.18 -14.50 30.24
CA PHE A 801 -6.43 -13.25 30.32
C PHE A 801 -7.27 -12.15 30.95
N ASP A 802 -6.71 -11.45 31.93
CA ASP A 802 -7.23 -10.17 32.41
C ASP A 802 -6.26 -9.03 32.03
N LEU A 803 -6.80 -7.87 31.67
CA LEU A 803 -6.05 -6.64 31.50
C LEU A 803 -6.49 -5.62 32.55
N GLU A 804 -5.57 -5.25 33.43
CA GLU A 804 -5.80 -4.23 34.47
C GLU A 804 -5.68 -2.83 33.82
N ILE A 805 -6.78 -2.32 33.29
CA ILE A 805 -6.85 -0.99 32.66
C ILE A 805 -7.16 0.08 33.73
N PRO A 806 -6.32 1.10 33.92
CA PRO A 806 -6.59 2.15 34.89
C PRO A 806 -7.74 3.05 34.43
N THR A 807 -8.54 3.55 35.38
CA THR A 807 -9.68 4.45 35.13
C THR A 807 -9.27 5.75 34.43
N LYS A 808 -8.06 6.24 34.68
CA LYS A 808 -7.49 7.39 33.97
C LYS A 808 -6.34 6.93 33.08
N LEU A 809 -6.64 6.76 31.80
CA LEU A 809 -5.64 6.45 30.80
C LEU A 809 -4.68 7.63 30.57
N LYS A 810 -3.40 7.32 30.39
CA LYS A 810 -2.36 8.26 29.97
C LYS A 810 -1.60 7.67 28.78
N PRO A 811 -1.03 8.52 27.91
CA PRO A 811 -0.20 8.05 26.79
C PRO A 811 0.97 7.19 27.28
N GLN A 812 1.26 6.11 26.57
CA GLN A 812 2.43 5.23 26.77
C GLN A 812 2.58 4.68 28.20
N GLN A 813 1.47 4.51 28.92
CA GLN A 813 1.51 3.98 30.28
C GLN A 813 1.65 2.45 30.31
N ASP A 814 2.08 1.93 31.46
CA ASP A 814 2.13 0.49 31.70
C ASP A 814 0.72 -0.07 32.01
N ILE A 815 0.41 -1.24 31.45
CA ILE A 815 -0.82 -2.02 31.68
C ILE A 815 -0.42 -3.45 32.08
N VAL A 816 -1.07 -4.02 33.09
CA VAL A 816 -0.76 -5.37 33.58
C VAL A 816 -1.64 -6.40 32.89
N LEU A 817 -1.00 -7.40 32.29
CA LEU A 817 -1.63 -8.63 31.81
C LEU A 817 -1.53 -9.71 32.89
N VAL A 818 -2.66 -10.27 33.30
CA VAL A 818 -2.73 -11.44 34.17
C VAL A 818 -3.04 -12.67 33.32
N VAL A 819 -2.16 -13.66 33.35
CA VAL A 819 -2.31 -14.92 32.62
C VAL A 819 -2.72 -16.01 33.62
N HIS A 820 -3.94 -16.53 33.48
CA HIS A 820 -4.50 -17.60 34.30
C HIS A 820 -4.39 -18.94 33.57
N ARG A 821 -3.57 -19.86 34.09
CA ARG A 821 -3.30 -21.17 33.49
C ARG A 821 -4.31 -22.23 33.93
N GLN A 822 -4.36 -23.33 33.20
CA GLN A 822 -5.26 -24.45 33.51
C GLN A 822 -4.94 -25.15 34.83
N ASP A 823 -3.67 -25.13 35.27
CA ASP A 823 -3.23 -25.69 36.55
C ASP A 823 -3.61 -24.83 37.77
N GLY A 824 -4.30 -23.71 37.55
CA GLY A 824 -4.71 -22.75 38.57
C GLY A 824 -3.65 -21.71 38.91
N SER A 825 -2.44 -21.80 38.36
CA SER A 825 -1.41 -20.78 38.55
C SER A 825 -1.72 -19.50 37.77
N SER A 826 -1.19 -18.38 38.25
CA SER A 826 -1.31 -17.08 37.57
C SER A 826 0.04 -16.37 37.51
N SER A 827 0.28 -15.65 36.43
CA SER A 827 1.46 -14.78 36.29
C SER A 827 1.06 -13.39 35.80
N LYS A 828 1.76 -12.37 36.28
CA LYS A 828 1.56 -10.98 35.86
C LYS A 828 2.71 -10.53 34.96
N VAL A 829 2.38 -9.84 33.88
CA VAL A 829 3.33 -9.29 32.91
C VAL A 829 3.01 -7.82 32.68
N THR A 830 4.03 -6.98 32.69
CA THR A 830 3.86 -5.54 32.42
C THR A 830 4.00 -5.28 30.93
N LEU A 831 2.97 -4.69 30.32
CA LEU A 831 2.92 -4.31 28.93
C LEU A 831 2.94 -2.79 28.80
N LEU A 832 3.53 -2.28 27.72
CA LEU A 832 3.46 -0.88 27.34
C LEU A 832 2.18 -0.64 26.52
N SER A 833 1.31 0.28 26.94
CA SER A 833 0.22 0.76 26.11
C SER A 833 0.78 1.53 24.91
N ARG A 834 0.34 1.19 23.70
CA ARG A 834 0.72 1.88 22.46
C ARG A 834 -0.34 2.88 21.99
N ILE A 835 -1.09 3.43 22.95
CA ILE A 835 -1.77 4.71 22.82
C ILE A 835 -0.69 5.76 23.05
N ASP A 836 -0.17 6.33 21.96
CA ASP A 836 1.10 7.04 21.95
C ASP A 836 0.94 8.52 22.33
N THR A 837 -0.27 9.08 22.20
CA THR A 837 -0.54 10.52 22.39
C THR A 837 -1.81 10.81 23.18
N ALA A 838 -2.01 12.07 23.59
CA ALA A 838 -3.15 12.48 24.41
C ALA A 838 -4.48 12.41 23.64
N ILE A 839 -4.50 12.85 22.38
CA ILE A 839 -5.71 12.78 21.56
C ILE A 839 -6.11 11.33 21.26
N GLU A 840 -5.14 10.42 21.17
CA GLU A 840 -5.41 9.00 21.00
C GLU A 840 -6.10 8.38 22.23
N VAL A 841 -5.80 8.89 23.44
CA VAL A 841 -6.57 8.54 24.64
C VAL A 841 -8.02 8.98 24.46
N ASP A 842 -8.25 10.20 23.99
CA ASP A 842 -9.62 10.69 23.75
C ASP A 842 -10.33 9.84 22.70
N TYR A 843 -9.69 9.51 21.58
CA TYR A 843 -10.27 8.62 20.56
C TYR A 843 -10.65 7.27 21.15
N PHE A 844 -9.76 6.64 21.93
CA PHE A 844 -10.04 5.37 22.57
C PHE A 844 -11.23 5.48 23.52
N LEU A 845 -11.27 6.49 24.39
CA LEU A 845 -12.37 6.72 25.35
C LEU A 845 -13.72 6.99 24.67
N HIS A 846 -13.71 7.51 23.45
CA HIS A 846 -14.92 7.77 22.66
C HIS A 846 -15.40 6.56 21.85
N GLY A 847 -14.75 5.40 22.00
CA GLY A 847 -15.03 4.16 21.27
C GLY A 847 -14.47 4.16 19.84
N GLY A 848 -13.54 5.06 19.55
CA GLY A 848 -12.93 5.25 18.24
C GLY A 848 -12.99 6.70 17.76
N ILE A 849 -12.11 7.02 16.82
CA ILE A 849 -11.93 8.38 16.27
C ILE A 849 -13.16 8.85 15.48
N LEU A 850 -13.86 7.97 14.76
CA LEU A 850 -15.06 8.36 14.00
C LEU A 850 -16.19 8.83 14.93
N SER A 851 -16.40 8.11 16.02
CA SER A 851 -17.37 8.48 17.05
C SER A 851 -16.96 9.75 17.79
N TYR A 852 -15.67 9.99 18.01
CA TYR A 852 -15.17 11.27 18.53
C TYR A 852 -15.49 12.44 17.58
N VAL A 853 -15.10 12.31 16.30
CA VAL A 853 -15.29 13.37 15.29
C VAL A 853 -16.77 13.65 15.06
N LEU A 854 -17.61 12.62 14.99
CA LEU A 854 -19.05 12.79 14.82
C LEU A 854 -19.66 13.59 15.99
N ARG A 855 -19.26 13.31 17.25
CA ARG A 855 -19.72 14.11 18.41
C ARG A 855 -19.25 15.56 18.34
N ASP A 856 -18.01 15.80 17.92
CA ASP A 856 -17.46 17.17 17.75
C ASP A 856 -18.28 17.95 16.72
N LEU A 857 -18.52 17.37 15.54
CA LEU A 857 -19.31 17.98 14.47
C LEU A 857 -20.76 18.26 14.89
N LEU A 858 -21.44 17.29 15.52
CA LEU A 858 -22.83 17.44 15.95
C LEU A 858 -23.02 18.37 17.16
N SER A 859 -21.95 18.62 17.92
CA SER A 859 -21.96 19.60 19.03
C SER A 859 -21.72 21.03 18.52
N ALA A 860 -20.98 21.19 17.42
CA ALA A 860 -20.72 22.47 16.79
C ALA A 860 -21.90 22.97 15.92
N ALA A 861 -22.74 22.05 15.44
CA ALA A 861 -23.94 22.30 14.65
C ALA A 861 -25.20 22.43 15.51
#